data_AF-J7IY82-F1
#
_entry.id   AF-J7IY82-F1
#
_cell.length_a   1.000
_cell.length_b   1.000
_cell.length_c   1.000
_cell.angle_alpha   90.00
_cell.angle_beta   90.00
_cell.angle_gamma   90.00
#
_symmetry.space_group_name_H-M   'P 1'
#
loop_
_entity.id
_entity.type
_entity.pdbx_description
1 polymer ?
#
loop_
_entity_poly.entity_id
_entity_poly.type
_entity_poly.pdbx_seq_one_letter_code
_entity_poly.pdbx_strand_id
1 'polypeptide(L)'
;MKLTQRALDLSTAISENLIVKSINKGLILIIPLIIAGSIALVINNFPLVQYQDLMTSLFGAEWKTFGQSVWNLTFGLMGLALSVTISYSLAIADPQMSKDSVKPIITSLVALISLLTIINTGSSGIHTSNAGVTGIFLSIIVTVLTTELFIHLNRCLDKYYLSFMVDADPLIPKVLFLIVPFCLTLVGVSVLRVLLTYLGIEDINQLITDLSMNLFLNIENQFAESILFVFLNQVFWFFGIHGNNILYSVSQDIYMKAINLNISALSTGGEPVHILTKPFLDVFVLIGGSGSTLCLLIAIFLTGKKSNTLKLAKIAFLTSIFNINEIIVFGLPVVLNPLFLIPYILVPLILTIIAYLTTSIGLVPVTIAPVDWTTPPLLGGWLATSSWRGLALQIFNIIIGTCLYYPFVRLYELQKQKAIINTYEQLVQTVLSEDYSIKKRILTRNDQIGNMANALSYDIQVALEKGEFFLEYQPQVDEKGTVIGVEALLRWNHIFYGRVNPQVVVAIAEEAGIINKLGRWVIEAACFQLGEWNKNGIVDIRMAINISPTQLNDQLLDILVNIFRITQLNPRDVELEITETVAFGTNTQTVDLLEKIKGLGVSIAMDDFGAGHASLYYMKYFNLDKIKIDGSITKDVIDNKSCQDIISSITYLAESMEITVLAEYVETSEQAEVLKKLRCQQFQGYFFSRPLSVSQCVKVIGNCRQEIEGDNGILIKD
;
A
#
# COMPACT_ATOMS: atom_id res chain seq x y z
N MET A 1 22.04 -2.70 -17.63
CA MET A 1 20.71 -3.29 -17.97
C MET A 1 20.55 -4.74 -17.53
N LYS A 2 21.37 -5.71 -17.99
CA LYS A 2 21.20 -7.14 -17.57
C LYS A 2 21.48 -7.40 -16.07
N LEU A 3 22.50 -6.77 -15.49
CA LEU A 3 22.80 -6.86 -14.05
C LEU A 3 21.73 -6.21 -13.18
N THR A 4 21.24 -5.04 -13.58
CA THR A 4 20.12 -4.34 -12.93
C THR A 4 18.82 -5.13 -13.02
N GLN A 5 18.54 -5.82 -14.14
CA GLN A 5 17.36 -6.67 -14.28
C GLN A 5 17.49 -7.94 -13.42
N ARG A 6 18.66 -8.59 -13.37
CA ARG A 6 18.88 -9.74 -12.49
C ARG A 6 18.81 -9.39 -11.00
N ALA A 7 19.36 -8.23 -10.61
CA ALA A 7 19.22 -7.72 -9.25
C ALA A 7 17.74 -7.41 -8.92
N LEU A 8 16.98 -6.95 -9.92
CA LEU A 8 15.56 -6.68 -9.81
C LEU A 8 14.74 -7.98 -9.64
N ASP A 9 15.01 -8.99 -10.46
CA ASP A 9 14.31 -10.28 -10.40
C ASP A 9 14.62 -10.99 -9.07
N LEU A 10 15.88 -10.92 -8.61
CA LEU A 10 16.29 -11.42 -7.30
C LEU A 10 15.61 -10.66 -6.15
N SER A 11 15.47 -9.33 -6.27
CA SER A 11 14.76 -8.50 -5.29
C SER A 11 13.31 -8.89 -5.17
N THR A 12 12.63 -9.12 -6.29
CA THR A 12 11.24 -9.58 -6.31
C THR A 12 11.13 -10.97 -5.67
N ALA A 13 12.01 -11.91 -6.05
CA ALA A 13 12.00 -13.26 -5.51
C ALA A 13 12.25 -13.32 -3.99
N ILE A 14 13.18 -12.51 -3.47
CA ILE A 14 13.45 -12.42 -2.02
C ILE A 14 12.27 -11.75 -1.31
N SER A 15 11.71 -10.68 -1.86
CA SER A 15 10.58 -9.96 -1.27
C SER A 15 9.29 -10.79 -1.25
N GLU A 16 9.14 -11.75 -2.16
CA GLU A 16 7.99 -12.65 -2.24
C GLU A 16 8.12 -13.89 -1.34
N ASN A 17 9.30 -14.13 -0.74
CA ASN A 17 9.48 -15.23 0.20
C ASN A 17 8.62 -15.03 1.46
N LEU A 18 7.88 -16.07 1.85
CA LEU A 18 6.93 -16.03 2.96
C LEU A 18 7.58 -15.64 4.30
N ILE A 19 8.77 -16.18 4.58
CA ILE A 19 9.49 -15.95 5.83
C ILE A 19 9.96 -14.50 5.87
N VAL A 20 10.60 -14.03 4.79
CA VAL A 20 11.08 -12.64 4.68
C VAL A 20 9.92 -11.65 4.82
N LYS A 21 8.80 -11.90 4.13
CA LYS A 21 7.59 -11.08 4.23
C LYS A 21 7.03 -11.05 5.65
N SER A 22 7.05 -12.19 6.35
CA SER A 22 6.55 -12.30 7.72
C SER A 22 7.47 -11.63 8.74
N ILE A 23 8.79 -11.75 8.59
CA ILE A 23 9.78 -11.03 9.39
C ILE A 23 9.58 -9.52 9.22
N ASN A 24 9.49 -9.03 7.98
CA ASN A 24 9.24 -7.61 7.70
C ASN A 24 7.92 -7.14 8.32
N LYS A 25 6.84 -7.93 8.25
CA LYS A 25 5.57 -7.59 8.89
C LYS A 25 5.71 -7.52 10.42
N GLY A 26 6.42 -8.47 11.04
CA GLY A 26 6.72 -8.44 12.47
C GLY A 26 7.49 -7.19 12.89
N LEU A 27 8.52 -6.82 12.13
CA LEU A 27 9.31 -5.60 12.33
C LEU A 27 8.47 -4.31 12.21
N ILE A 28 7.48 -4.29 11.32
CA ILE A 28 6.55 -3.15 11.19
C ILE A 28 5.63 -3.04 12.43
N LEU A 29 5.17 -4.17 12.98
CA LEU A 29 4.25 -4.18 14.12
C LEU A 29 4.86 -3.62 15.41
N ILE A 30 6.20 -3.62 15.54
CA ILE A 30 6.89 -3.07 16.71
C ILE A 30 7.22 -1.57 16.62
N ILE A 31 6.94 -0.91 15.49
CA ILE A 31 7.25 0.52 15.29
C ILE A 31 6.76 1.43 16.43
N PRO A 32 5.55 1.26 17.00
CA PRO A 32 5.12 2.07 18.15
C PRO A 32 6.04 1.94 19.38
N LEU A 33 6.54 0.72 19.63
CA LEU A 33 7.48 0.45 20.72
C LEU A 33 8.82 1.16 20.47
N ILE A 34 9.32 1.11 19.24
CA ILE A 34 10.56 1.78 18.84
C ILE A 34 10.41 3.29 19.02
N ILE A 35 9.31 3.89 18.58
CA ILE A 35 9.06 5.33 18.71
C ILE A 35 9.08 5.75 20.18
N ALA A 36 8.38 5.01 21.05
CA ALA A 36 8.35 5.31 22.48
C ALA A 36 9.75 5.28 23.11
N GLY A 37 10.54 4.24 22.84
CA GLY A 37 11.91 4.12 23.32
C GLY A 37 12.84 5.21 22.78
N SER A 38 12.64 5.58 21.51
CA SER A 38 13.43 6.60 20.81
C SER A 38 13.20 7.99 21.39
N ILE A 39 11.95 8.33 21.69
CA ILE A 39 11.59 9.61 22.34
C ILE A 39 12.23 9.68 23.73
N ALA A 40 12.15 8.60 24.52
CA ALA A 40 12.77 8.55 25.85
C ALA A 40 14.29 8.75 25.79
N LEU A 41 14.95 8.13 24.82
CA LEU A 41 16.38 8.28 24.58
C LEU A 41 16.75 9.74 24.25
N VAL A 42 15.98 10.38 23.36
CA VAL A 42 16.19 11.80 22.98
C VAL A 42 15.97 12.74 24.16
N ILE A 43 14.94 12.51 24.98
CA ILE A 43 14.66 13.32 26.18
C ILE A 43 15.83 13.26 27.16
N ASN A 44 16.39 12.07 27.41
CA ASN A 44 17.50 11.88 28.34
C ASN A 44 18.82 12.47 27.83
N ASN A 45 19.10 12.29 26.54
CA ASN A 45 20.39 12.59 25.93
C ASN A 45 20.36 13.84 25.04
N PHE A 46 19.42 14.76 25.30
CA PHE A 46 19.35 15.99 24.53
C PHE A 46 20.65 16.81 24.74
N PRO A 47 21.37 17.21 23.68
CA PRO A 47 22.79 17.57 23.75
C PRO A 47 23.08 18.97 24.33
N LEU A 48 22.06 19.76 24.67
CA LEU A 48 22.26 21.10 25.22
C LEU A 48 22.54 21.04 26.73
N VAL A 49 23.68 21.57 27.15
CA VAL A 49 24.05 21.67 28.58
C VAL A 49 22.98 22.43 29.37
N GLN A 50 22.45 23.54 28.84
CA GLN A 50 21.40 24.31 29.51
C GLN A 50 20.12 23.50 29.73
N TYR A 51 19.80 22.58 28.82
CA TYR A 51 18.65 21.69 28.98
C TYR A 51 18.91 20.66 30.09
N GLN A 52 20.11 20.07 30.11
CA GLN A 52 20.50 19.10 31.14
C GLN A 52 20.48 19.74 32.54
N ASP A 53 20.99 20.96 32.67
CA ASP A 53 20.96 21.73 33.92
C ASP A 53 19.53 22.11 34.33
N LEU A 54 18.70 22.57 33.38
CA LEU A 54 17.29 22.90 33.62
C LEU A 54 16.51 21.69 34.14
N MET A 55 16.60 20.55 33.46
CA MET A 55 15.90 19.33 33.86
C MET A 55 16.34 18.85 35.25
N THR A 56 17.63 18.96 35.54
CA THR A 56 18.20 18.63 36.85
C THR A 56 17.69 19.58 37.94
N SER A 57 17.55 20.87 37.63
CA SER A 57 16.99 21.87 38.57
C SER A 57 15.49 21.68 38.85
N LEU A 58 14.72 21.25 37.84
CA LEU A 58 13.27 21.07 37.93
C LEU A 58 12.87 19.75 38.61
N PHE A 59 13.59 18.66 38.30
CA PHE A 59 13.19 17.30 38.65
C PHE A 59 14.21 16.55 39.54
N GLY A 60 15.36 17.16 39.84
CA GLY A 60 16.45 16.56 40.62
C GLY A 60 17.42 15.72 39.77
N ALA A 61 18.51 15.25 40.38
CA ALA A 61 19.59 14.54 39.68
C ALA A 61 19.16 13.22 39.00
N GLU A 62 18.10 12.59 39.50
CA GLU A 62 17.62 11.28 39.03
C GLU A 62 16.56 11.39 37.93
N TRP A 63 16.31 12.57 37.34
CA TRP A 63 15.25 12.76 36.34
C TRP A 63 15.38 11.83 35.11
N LYS A 64 16.62 11.44 34.77
CA LYS A 64 16.91 10.52 33.66
C LYS A 64 16.40 9.09 33.91
N THR A 65 16.09 8.73 35.16
CA THR A 65 15.54 7.40 35.50
C THR A 65 14.19 7.15 34.82
N PHE A 66 13.39 8.19 34.58
CA PHE A 66 12.14 8.09 33.83
C PHE A 66 12.39 7.62 32.39
N GLY A 67 13.23 8.33 31.65
CA GLY A 67 13.59 7.94 30.28
C GLY A 67 14.31 6.60 30.22
N GLN A 68 15.14 6.27 31.23
CA GLN A 68 15.81 4.98 31.31
C GLN A 68 14.81 3.85 31.54
N SER A 69 13.77 4.07 32.35
CA SER A 69 12.70 3.09 32.59
C SER A 69 11.92 2.82 31.31
N VAL A 70 11.57 3.87 30.55
CA VAL A 70 10.91 3.71 29.24
C VAL A 70 11.82 2.97 28.26
N TRP A 71 13.12 3.29 28.22
CA TRP A 71 14.09 2.59 27.38
C TRP A 71 14.19 1.10 27.75
N ASN A 72 14.30 0.78 29.05
CA ASN A 72 14.38 -0.60 29.54
C ASN A 72 13.16 -1.42 29.14
N LEU A 73 11.96 -0.83 29.14
CA LEU A 73 10.71 -1.50 28.77
C LEU A 73 10.47 -1.56 27.26
N THR A 74 11.22 -0.80 26.46
CA THR A 74 11.09 -0.73 25.00
C THR A 74 12.25 -1.46 24.33
N PHE A 75 13.40 -0.79 24.20
CA PHE A 75 14.61 -1.35 23.62
C PHE A 75 15.18 -2.51 24.46
N GLY A 76 15.04 -2.46 25.78
CA GLY A 76 15.47 -3.55 26.67
C GLY A 76 14.65 -4.83 26.57
N LEU A 77 13.47 -4.81 25.93
CA LEU A 77 12.61 -5.98 25.70
C LEU A 77 12.31 -6.22 24.21
N MET A 78 13.05 -5.55 23.32
CA MET A 78 12.78 -5.54 21.88
C MET A 78 12.82 -6.95 21.26
N GLY A 79 13.74 -7.80 21.68
CA GLY A 79 13.85 -9.18 21.19
C GLY A 79 12.60 -10.01 21.50
N LEU A 80 12.02 -9.83 22.70
CA LEU A 80 10.78 -10.51 23.10
C LEU A 80 9.57 -10.02 22.28
N ALA A 81 9.46 -8.70 22.10
CA ALA A 81 8.39 -8.11 21.29
C ALA A 81 8.46 -8.57 19.82
N LEU A 82 9.68 -8.65 19.27
CA LEU A 82 9.91 -9.19 17.93
C LEU A 82 9.54 -10.67 17.82
N SER A 83 9.84 -11.47 18.83
CA SER A 83 9.47 -12.88 18.85
C SER A 83 7.96 -13.07 18.68
N VAL A 84 7.17 -12.31 19.44
CA VAL A 84 5.70 -12.36 19.35
C VAL A 84 5.21 -11.90 17.98
N THR A 85 5.66 -10.75 17.51
CA THR A 85 5.15 -10.14 16.27
C THR A 85 5.56 -10.89 15.00
N ILE A 86 6.78 -11.44 14.95
CA ILE A 86 7.25 -12.27 13.84
C ILE A 86 6.54 -13.62 13.84
N SER A 87 6.41 -14.27 14.99
CA SER A 87 5.69 -15.55 15.11
C SER A 87 4.23 -15.42 14.70
N TYR A 88 3.55 -14.38 15.17
CA TYR A 88 2.18 -14.06 14.78
C TYR A 88 2.06 -13.83 13.27
N SER A 89 3.02 -13.10 12.68
CA SER A 89 3.04 -12.81 11.25
C SER A 89 3.24 -14.06 10.40
N LEU A 90 4.13 -14.96 10.82
CA LEU A 90 4.35 -16.27 10.18
C LEU A 90 3.09 -17.15 10.27
N ALA A 91 2.48 -17.22 11.46
CA ALA A 91 1.29 -18.03 11.67
C ALA A 91 0.10 -17.54 10.83
N ILE A 92 -0.12 -16.23 10.69
CA ILE A 92 -1.20 -15.72 9.81
C ILE A 92 -0.89 -15.93 8.33
N ALA A 93 0.40 -15.96 7.96
CA ALA A 93 0.78 -16.23 6.58
C ALA A 93 0.50 -17.69 6.17
N ASP A 94 0.36 -18.60 7.13
CA ASP A 94 -0.02 -19.99 6.91
C ASP A 94 -1.55 -20.17 6.74
N PRO A 95 -2.02 -20.79 5.62
CA PRO A 95 -3.46 -20.95 5.34
C PRO A 95 -4.23 -21.85 6.33
N GLN A 96 -3.57 -22.75 7.06
CA GLN A 96 -4.22 -23.63 8.03
C GLN A 96 -4.27 -23.00 9.42
N MET A 97 -3.25 -22.24 9.78
CA MET A 97 -3.20 -21.48 11.02
C MET A 97 -4.15 -20.28 10.97
N SER A 98 -4.21 -19.54 9.85
CA SER A 98 -5.02 -18.33 9.71
C SER A 98 -6.53 -18.53 9.74
N LYS A 99 -7.02 -19.75 9.54
CA LYS A 99 -8.46 -20.08 9.64
C LYS A 99 -9.00 -19.98 11.06
N ASP A 100 -8.13 -20.01 12.06
CA ASP A 100 -8.51 -19.98 13.47
C ASP A 100 -7.79 -18.83 14.18
N SER A 101 -8.54 -17.94 14.82
CA SER A 101 -7.97 -16.80 15.55
C SER A 101 -7.08 -17.21 16.74
N VAL A 102 -7.26 -18.43 17.26
CA VAL A 102 -6.55 -18.93 18.45
C VAL A 102 -5.15 -19.43 18.09
N LYS A 103 -5.00 -20.09 16.95
CA LYS A 103 -3.73 -20.75 16.55
C LYS A 103 -2.55 -19.76 16.51
N PRO A 104 -2.64 -18.60 15.84
CA PRO A 104 -1.54 -17.62 15.81
C PRO A 104 -1.14 -17.08 17.19
N ILE A 105 -2.09 -16.93 18.11
CA ILE A 105 -1.83 -16.46 19.48
C ILE A 105 -1.00 -17.51 20.23
N ILE A 106 -1.41 -18.77 20.16
CA ILE A 106 -0.69 -19.88 20.82
C ILE A 106 0.70 -20.08 20.19
N THR A 107 0.83 -19.97 18.87
CA THR A 107 2.13 -20.04 18.19
C THR A 107 3.09 -18.94 18.68
N SER A 108 2.57 -17.72 18.87
CA SER A 108 3.36 -16.59 19.40
C SER A 108 3.82 -16.83 20.84
N LEU A 109 2.97 -17.44 21.66
CA LEU A 109 3.31 -17.83 23.04
C LEU A 109 4.42 -18.90 23.07
N VAL A 110 4.33 -19.92 22.20
CA VAL A 110 5.37 -20.96 22.06
C VAL A 110 6.71 -20.34 21.67
N ALA A 111 6.72 -19.44 20.69
CA ALA A 111 7.95 -18.79 20.24
C ALA A 111 8.60 -17.95 21.35
N LEU A 112 7.79 -17.19 22.09
CA LEU A 112 8.27 -16.38 23.21
C LEU A 112 8.88 -17.24 24.33
N ILE A 113 8.20 -18.31 24.74
CA ILE A 113 8.71 -19.22 25.78
C ILE A 113 9.98 -19.92 25.27
N SER A 114 10.01 -20.33 24.00
CA SER A 114 11.18 -20.95 23.40
C SER A 114 12.39 -20.02 23.40
N LEU A 115 12.19 -18.74 23.09
CA LEU A 115 13.24 -17.73 23.16
C LEU A 115 13.77 -17.56 24.59
N LEU A 116 12.89 -17.49 25.58
CA LEU A 116 13.27 -17.41 26.99
C LEU A 116 14.08 -18.63 27.45
N THR A 117 13.73 -19.83 26.97
CA THR A 117 14.50 -21.06 27.25
C THR A 117 15.92 -21.00 26.69
N ILE A 118 16.11 -20.38 25.52
CA ILE A 118 17.44 -20.24 24.90
C ILE A 118 18.28 -19.17 25.57
N ILE A 119 17.68 -18.02 25.91
CA ILE A 119 18.37 -16.87 26.50
C ILE A 119 18.72 -17.08 27.98
N ASN A 120 17.92 -17.86 28.71
CA ASN A 120 18.17 -18.02 30.13
C ASN A 120 19.41 -18.90 30.39
N THR A 121 20.48 -18.27 30.86
CA THR A 121 21.79 -18.89 31.09
C THR A 121 22.07 -19.24 32.56
N GLY A 122 21.16 -18.91 33.50
CA GLY A 122 21.42 -19.07 34.94
C GLY A 122 20.22 -19.50 35.80
N SER A 123 20.47 -19.73 37.09
CA SER A 123 19.48 -20.08 38.12
C SER A 123 18.74 -18.85 38.70
N SER A 124 19.11 -17.64 38.30
CA SER A 124 18.66 -16.36 38.90
C SER A 124 17.88 -15.46 37.95
N GLY A 125 16.85 -16.02 37.31
CA GLY A 125 15.87 -15.25 36.52
C GLY A 125 16.33 -14.88 35.11
N ILE A 126 15.49 -14.11 34.40
CA ILE A 126 15.70 -13.76 32.99
C ILE A 126 16.74 -12.62 32.90
N HIS A 127 17.90 -12.90 32.30
CA HIS A 127 18.86 -11.85 31.95
C HIS A 127 18.29 -10.94 30.84
N THR A 128 17.87 -9.74 31.23
CA THR A 128 17.23 -8.77 30.34
C THR A 128 18.16 -8.22 29.26
N SER A 129 19.48 -8.29 29.46
CA SER A 129 20.48 -7.87 28.46
C SER A 129 20.25 -8.59 27.13
N ASN A 130 20.09 -9.90 27.15
CA ASN A 130 19.88 -10.72 25.96
C ASN A 130 18.44 -10.68 25.42
N ALA A 131 17.49 -10.14 26.19
CA ALA A 131 16.11 -9.94 25.77
C ALA A 131 15.88 -8.63 24.99
N GLY A 132 16.86 -7.70 25.04
CA GLY A 132 16.80 -6.39 24.41
C GLY A 132 17.43 -6.33 23.02
N VAL A 133 17.98 -5.17 22.67
CA VAL A 133 18.49 -4.88 21.31
C VAL A 133 19.67 -5.77 20.90
N THR A 134 20.47 -6.25 21.85
CA THR A 134 21.63 -7.12 21.57
C THR A 134 21.21 -8.53 21.17
N GLY A 135 20.06 -9.02 21.65
CA GLY A 135 19.55 -10.35 21.33
C GLY A 135 18.52 -10.40 20.19
N ILE A 136 18.32 -9.31 19.45
CA ILE A 136 17.34 -9.26 18.35
C ILE A 136 17.61 -10.33 17.29
N PHE A 137 18.88 -10.53 16.91
CA PHE A 137 19.23 -11.52 15.90
C PHE A 137 18.90 -12.95 16.34
N LEU A 138 19.32 -13.30 17.56
CA LEU A 138 18.96 -14.57 18.19
C LEU A 138 17.44 -14.73 18.26
N SER A 139 16.73 -13.66 18.64
CA SER A 139 15.27 -13.64 18.72
C SER A 139 14.63 -13.97 17.38
N ILE A 140 15.09 -13.37 16.27
CA ILE A 140 14.57 -13.66 14.92
C ILE A 140 14.80 -15.14 14.56
N ILE A 141 16.02 -15.65 14.72
CA ILE A 141 16.36 -17.03 14.36
C ILE A 141 15.55 -18.04 15.17
N VAL A 142 15.59 -17.92 16.50
CA VAL A 142 14.87 -18.84 17.39
C VAL A 142 13.38 -18.80 17.08
N THR A 143 12.80 -17.60 16.94
CA THR A 143 11.37 -17.42 16.65
C THR A 143 10.97 -18.08 15.34
N VAL A 144 11.72 -17.88 14.26
CA VAL A 144 11.42 -18.50 12.95
C VAL A 144 11.48 -20.02 13.07
N LEU A 145 12.57 -20.56 13.64
CA LEU A 145 12.75 -22.00 13.77
C LEU A 145 11.67 -22.65 14.64
N THR A 146 11.33 -22.05 15.78
CA THR A 146 10.34 -22.59 16.71
C THR A 146 8.93 -22.47 16.16
N THR A 147 8.64 -21.38 15.44
CA THR A 147 7.33 -21.18 14.79
C THR A 147 7.12 -22.19 13.67
N GLU A 148 8.11 -22.39 12.80
CA GLU A 148 8.06 -23.40 11.73
C GLU A 148 7.92 -24.82 12.29
N LEU A 149 8.68 -25.15 13.34
CA LEU A 149 8.57 -26.44 14.02
C LEU A 149 7.16 -26.65 14.58
N PHE A 150 6.60 -25.65 15.26
CA PHE A 150 5.24 -25.73 15.81
C PHE A 150 4.19 -25.90 14.71
N ILE A 151 4.26 -25.11 13.63
CA ILE A 151 3.33 -25.21 12.48
C ILE A 151 3.43 -26.58 11.83
N HIS A 152 4.65 -27.10 11.65
CA HIS A 152 4.88 -28.43 11.09
C HIS A 152 4.29 -29.53 11.97
N LEU A 153 4.54 -29.49 13.29
CA LEU A 153 3.97 -30.44 14.24
C LEU A 153 2.44 -30.36 14.26
N ASN A 154 1.87 -29.15 14.22
CA ASN A 154 0.43 -28.96 14.15
C ASN A 154 -0.15 -29.60 12.88
N ARG A 155 0.48 -29.40 11.71
CA ARG A 155 0.07 -30.04 10.44
C ARG A 155 0.08 -31.56 10.52
N CYS A 156 1.13 -32.14 11.09
CA CYS A 156 1.27 -33.58 11.23
C CYS A 156 0.21 -34.17 12.16
N LEU A 157 -0.13 -33.44 13.23
CA LEU A 157 -1.08 -33.89 14.25
C LEU A 157 -2.55 -33.61 13.89
N ASP A 158 -2.83 -32.67 12.97
CA ASP A 158 -4.20 -32.24 12.61
C ASP A 158 -5.08 -33.41 12.13
N LYS A 159 -4.47 -34.43 11.52
CA LYS A 159 -5.14 -35.66 11.08
C LYS A 159 -5.73 -36.50 12.21
N TYR A 160 -5.26 -36.29 13.43
CA TYR A 160 -5.69 -36.98 14.64
C TYR A 160 -6.61 -36.13 15.51
N TYR A 161 -7.07 -34.98 14.99
CA TYR A 161 -8.05 -34.13 15.67
C TYR A 161 -9.38 -34.87 15.84
N LEU A 162 -9.61 -35.38 17.06
CA LEU A 162 -10.85 -36.04 17.46
C LEU A 162 -11.74 -35.01 18.18
N SER A 163 -12.73 -34.48 17.46
CA SER A 163 -13.72 -33.55 18.02
C SER A 163 -14.68 -34.27 18.96
N PHE A 164 -14.30 -34.45 20.22
CA PHE A 164 -15.18 -34.95 21.27
C PHE A 164 -15.41 -33.85 22.30
N MET A 165 -16.47 -33.06 22.12
CA MET A 165 -17.10 -32.22 23.15
C MET A 165 -18.26 -31.43 22.51
N VAL A 166 -19.48 -31.95 22.62
CA VAL A 166 -20.69 -31.34 22.04
C VAL A 166 -21.26 -30.22 22.94
N ASP A 167 -20.93 -30.24 24.25
CA ASP A 167 -21.48 -29.32 25.27
C ASP A 167 -20.46 -28.30 25.81
N ALA A 168 -19.26 -28.22 25.24
CA ALA A 168 -18.20 -27.30 25.71
C ALA A 168 -18.06 -26.07 24.80
N ASP A 169 -17.51 -24.98 25.35
CA ASP A 169 -17.10 -23.82 24.56
C ASP A 169 -16.22 -24.29 23.37
N PRO A 170 -16.51 -23.88 22.12
CA PRO A 170 -15.76 -24.30 20.93
C PRO A 170 -14.27 -23.94 20.99
N LEU A 171 -13.84 -23.08 21.92
CA LEU A 171 -12.44 -22.80 22.22
C LEU A 171 -11.71 -23.98 22.87
N ILE A 172 -12.38 -24.74 23.75
CA ILE A 172 -11.73 -25.76 24.59
C ILE A 172 -11.10 -26.89 23.75
N PRO A 173 -11.82 -27.53 22.81
CA PRO A 173 -11.24 -28.60 21.99
C PRO A 173 -10.04 -28.12 21.15
N LYS A 174 -10.08 -26.87 20.70
CA LYS A 174 -9.00 -26.25 19.92
C LYS A 174 -7.75 -26.09 20.75
N VAL A 175 -7.86 -25.55 21.97
CA VAL A 175 -6.71 -25.38 22.87
C VAL A 175 -6.13 -26.72 23.28
N LEU A 176 -6.98 -27.70 23.63
CA LEU A 176 -6.54 -29.05 24.01
C LEU A 176 -5.72 -29.73 22.92
N PHE A 177 -6.14 -29.60 21.66
CA PHE A 177 -5.38 -30.13 20.53
C PHE A 177 -3.98 -29.51 20.40
N LEU A 178 -3.87 -28.20 20.64
CA LEU A 178 -2.60 -27.47 20.53
C LEU A 178 -1.58 -27.82 21.64
N ILE A 179 -1.99 -28.49 22.73
CA ILE A 179 -1.10 -28.89 23.82
C ILE A 179 0.03 -29.80 23.33
N VAL A 180 -0.26 -30.78 22.49
CA VAL A 180 0.75 -31.75 22.02
C VAL A 180 1.83 -31.08 21.16
N PRO A 181 1.53 -30.33 20.08
CA PRO A 181 2.57 -29.63 19.31
C PRO A 181 3.30 -28.58 20.16
N PHE A 182 2.61 -27.94 21.12
CA PHE A 182 3.21 -26.99 22.07
C PHE A 182 4.31 -27.67 22.90
N CYS A 183 3.98 -28.78 23.58
CA CYS A 183 4.92 -29.52 24.41
C CYS A 183 6.09 -30.09 23.60
N LEU A 184 5.83 -30.67 22.43
CA LEU A 184 6.88 -31.22 21.57
C LEU A 184 7.86 -30.15 21.09
N THR A 185 7.36 -28.95 20.75
CA THR A 185 8.22 -27.81 20.37
C THR A 185 9.13 -27.41 21.54
N LEU A 186 8.58 -27.28 22.76
CA LEU A 186 9.37 -26.92 23.94
C LEU A 186 10.40 -27.98 24.33
N VAL A 187 10.06 -29.26 24.19
CA VAL A 187 11.03 -30.36 24.39
C VAL A 187 12.17 -30.24 23.40
N GLY A 188 11.88 -30.03 22.11
CA GLY A 188 12.91 -29.83 21.08
C GLY A 188 13.86 -28.66 21.40
N VAL A 189 13.31 -27.52 21.83
CA VAL A 189 14.10 -26.34 22.22
C VAL A 189 14.92 -26.58 23.48
N SER A 190 14.35 -27.28 24.47
CA SER A 190 15.06 -27.62 25.70
C SER A 190 16.24 -28.57 25.43
N VAL A 191 16.06 -29.55 24.55
CA VAL A 191 17.15 -30.43 24.10
C VAL A 191 18.23 -29.62 23.39
N LEU A 192 17.86 -28.68 22.51
CA LEU A 192 18.82 -27.80 21.86
C LEU A 192 19.63 -26.98 22.88
N ARG A 193 18.98 -26.42 23.91
CA ARG A 193 19.65 -25.67 24.98
C ARG A 193 20.66 -26.53 25.73
N VAL A 194 20.28 -27.76 26.09
CA VAL A 194 21.18 -28.71 26.77
C VAL A 194 22.37 -29.06 25.88
N LEU A 195 22.15 -29.28 24.58
CA LEU A 195 23.22 -29.54 23.62
C LEU A 195 24.20 -28.36 23.49
N LEU A 196 23.69 -27.12 23.42
CA LEU A 196 24.53 -25.92 23.38
C LEU A 196 25.40 -25.80 24.64
N THR A 197 24.81 -26.07 25.80
CA THR A 197 25.54 -26.07 27.09
C THR A 197 26.62 -27.16 27.11
N TYR A 198 26.33 -28.35 26.58
CA TYR A 198 27.30 -29.45 26.45
C TYR A 198 28.48 -29.09 25.52
N LEU A 199 28.21 -28.30 24.47
CA LEU A 199 29.25 -27.79 23.55
C LEU A 199 30.04 -26.61 24.12
N GLY A 200 29.78 -26.19 25.38
CA GLY A 200 30.43 -25.04 26.01
C GLY A 200 29.90 -23.68 25.56
N ILE A 201 28.77 -23.64 24.84
CA ILE A 201 28.13 -22.40 24.38
C ILE A 201 27.04 -22.04 25.40
N GLU A 202 27.41 -21.30 26.43
CA GLU A 202 26.45 -20.82 27.45
C GLU A 202 25.63 -19.64 26.94
N ASP A 203 26.26 -18.70 26.22
CA ASP A 203 25.63 -17.52 25.63
C ASP A 203 25.98 -17.40 24.13
N ILE A 204 24.95 -17.49 23.28
CA ILE A 204 25.11 -17.37 21.82
C ILE A 204 25.51 -15.94 21.42
N ASN A 205 25.04 -14.90 22.13
CA ASN A 205 25.40 -13.52 21.82
C ASN A 205 26.88 -13.27 22.10
N GLN A 206 27.41 -13.87 23.17
CA GLN A 206 28.84 -13.81 23.48
C GLN A 206 29.67 -14.52 22.41
N LEU A 207 29.25 -15.72 21.97
CA LEU A 207 29.91 -16.43 20.87
C LEU A 207 29.99 -15.57 19.60
N ILE A 208 28.89 -14.91 19.22
CA ILE A 208 28.87 -14.02 18.04
C ILE A 208 29.82 -12.83 18.23
N THR A 209 29.87 -12.28 19.44
CA THR A 209 30.76 -11.17 19.78
C THR A 209 32.23 -11.59 19.68
N ASP A 210 32.59 -12.75 20.23
CA ASP A 210 33.96 -13.27 20.19
C ASP A 210 34.41 -13.59 18.76
N LEU A 211 33.52 -14.23 17.97
CA LEU A 211 33.77 -14.47 16.55
C LEU A 211 33.97 -13.17 15.78
N SER A 212 33.19 -12.13 16.10
CA SER A 212 33.31 -10.82 15.46
C SER A 212 34.63 -10.15 15.82
N MET A 213 35.06 -10.20 17.10
CA MET A 213 36.35 -9.64 17.54
C MET A 213 37.54 -10.28 16.85
N ASN A 214 37.51 -11.60 16.64
CA ASN A 214 38.58 -12.33 15.96
C ASN A 214 38.86 -11.84 14.53
N LEU A 215 37.88 -11.22 13.87
CA LEU A 215 38.07 -10.63 12.54
C LEU A 215 38.97 -9.38 12.56
N PHE A 216 39.09 -8.71 13.72
CA PHE A 216 39.82 -7.45 13.87
C PHE A 216 41.22 -7.61 14.49
N LEU A 217 41.48 -8.71 15.21
CA LEU A 217 42.72 -8.91 15.99
C LEU A 217 44.03 -8.81 15.17
N ASN A 218 44.00 -9.08 13.87
CA ASN A 218 45.19 -9.12 13.01
C ASN A 218 45.31 -7.92 12.05
N ILE A 219 44.49 -6.88 12.21
CA ILE A 219 44.50 -5.72 11.32
C ILE A 219 45.32 -4.60 11.97
N GLU A 220 46.55 -4.38 11.51
CA GLU A 220 47.41 -3.30 12.02
C GLU A 220 47.01 -1.91 11.47
N ASN A 221 46.43 -1.87 10.27
CA ASN A 221 46.05 -0.62 9.61
C ASN A 221 44.66 -0.15 10.06
N GLN A 222 44.61 0.88 10.91
CA GLN A 222 43.37 1.47 11.44
C GLN A 222 42.37 1.87 10.35
N PHE A 223 42.84 2.33 9.17
CA PHE A 223 41.95 2.68 8.08
C PHE A 223 41.25 1.44 7.49
N ALA A 224 42.02 0.39 7.20
CA ALA A 224 41.46 -0.87 6.69
C ALA A 224 40.49 -1.50 7.71
N GLU A 225 40.83 -1.41 9.00
CA GLU A 225 40.01 -1.84 10.10
C GLU A 225 38.66 -1.10 10.14
N SER A 226 38.67 0.24 10.03
CA SER A 226 37.45 1.05 10.01
C SER A 226 36.55 0.76 8.80
N ILE A 227 37.14 0.50 7.64
CA ILE A 227 36.41 0.10 6.44
C ILE A 227 35.72 -1.25 6.66
N LEU A 228 36.43 -2.23 7.24
CA LEU A 228 35.85 -3.52 7.59
C LEU A 228 34.72 -3.37 8.62
N PHE A 229 34.92 -2.56 9.65
CA PHE A 229 33.92 -2.29 10.67
C PHE A 229 32.64 -1.69 10.06
N VAL A 230 32.77 -0.63 9.26
CA VAL A 230 31.63 0.03 8.61
C VAL A 230 30.94 -0.93 7.65
N PHE A 231 31.69 -1.70 6.86
CA PHE A 231 31.15 -2.71 5.95
C PHE A 231 30.33 -3.76 6.69
N LEU A 232 30.91 -4.42 7.70
CA LEU A 232 30.23 -5.46 8.48
C LEU A 232 28.99 -4.89 9.19
N ASN A 233 29.09 -3.69 9.75
CA ASN A 233 27.95 -3.01 10.37
C ASN A 233 26.78 -2.86 9.38
N GLN A 234 27.05 -2.40 8.15
CA GLN A 234 26.00 -2.24 7.14
C GLN A 234 25.45 -3.57 6.64
N VAL A 235 26.30 -4.60 6.50
CA VAL A 235 25.88 -5.95 6.12
C VAL A 235 24.93 -6.53 7.15
N PHE A 236 25.27 -6.43 8.44
CA PHE A 236 24.39 -6.88 9.52
C PHE A 236 23.03 -6.16 9.44
N TRP A 237 23.05 -4.83 9.36
CA TRP A 237 21.80 -4.06 9.26
C TRP A 237 20.96 -4.41 8.03
N PHE A 238 21.60 -4.70 6.90
CA PHE A 238 20.89 -5.15 5.70
C PHE A 238 20.11 -6.46 5.92
N PHE A 239 20.62 -7.37 6.75
CA PHE A 239 19.94 -8.59 7.16
C PHE A 239 19.00 -8.40 8.36
N GLY A 240 18.76 -7.15 8.80
CA GLY A 240 17.92 -6.84 9.95
C GLY A 240 18.61 -7.08 11.30
N ILE A 241 19.94 -7.24 11.29
CA ILE A 241 20.78 -7.43 12.48
C ILE A 241 21.35 -6.08 12.90
N HIS A 242 21.16 -5.66 14.14
CA HIS A 242 21.73 -4.41 14.63
C HIS A 242 23.27 -4.48 14.70
N GLY A 243 23.95 -4.04 13.63
CA GLY A 243 25.40 -4.21 13.49
C GLY A 243 26.22 -3.51 14.58
N ASN A 244 25.75 -2.38 15.10
CA ASN A 244 26.39 -1.67 16.21
C ASN A 244 26.42 -2.51 17.51
N ASN A 245 25.45 -3.42 17.69
CA ASN A 245 25.40 -4.28 18.87
C ASN A 245 26.32 -5.49 18.69
N ILE A 246 26.34 -6.09 17.49
CA ILE A 246 27.24 -7.20 17.16
C ILE A 246 28.71 -6.76 17.26
N LEU A 247 29.00 -5.55 16.80
CA LEU A 247 30.34 -4.97 16.81
C LEU A 247 30.58 -4.08 18.04
N TYR A 248 29.76 -4.19 19.08
CA TYR A 248 29.83 -3.32 20.26
C TYR A 248 31.20 -3.39 20.92
N SER A 249 31.72 -4.60 21.17
CA SER A 249 33.02 -4.79 21.81
C SER A 249 34.15 -4.21 20.96
N VAL A 250 34.11 -4.40 19.63
CA VAL A 250 35.07 -3.77 18.69
C VAL A 250 35.02 -2.25 18.83
N SER A 251 33.81 -1.69 18.87
CA SER A 251 33.61 -0.25 19.02
C SER A 251 34.14 0.29 20.35
N GLN A 252 34.05 -0.47 21.43
CA GLN A 252 34.53 -0.05 22.75
C GLN A 252 36.06 -0.14 22.84
N ASP A 253 36.63 -1.30 22.48
CA ASP A 253 38.05 -1.58 22.71
C ASP A 253 38.96 -0.82 21.75
N ILE A 254 38.45 -0.46 20.56
CA ILE A 254 39.24 0.24 19.55
C ILE A 254 38.85 1.72 19.47
N TYR A 255 37.61 2.03 19.07
CA TYR A 255 37.22 3.40 18.74
C TYR A 255 36.91 4.29 19.95
N MET A 256 36.34 3.73 21.02
CA MET A 256 36.14 4.47 22.28
C MET A 256 37.45 4.66 23.04
N LYS A 257 38.35 3.68 23.00
CA LYS A 257 39.71 3.85 23.51
C LYS A 257 40.47 4.96 22.80
N ALA A 258 40.34 5.07 21.47
CA ALA A 258 40.98 6.12 20.67
C ALA A 258 40.54 7.54 21.05
N ILE A 259 39.24 7.78 21.31
CA ILE A 259 38.77 9.11 21.75
C ILE A 259 39.30 9.45 23.15
N ASN A 260 39.36 8.47 24.07
CA ASN A 260 39.90 8.70 25.41
C ASN A 260 41.39 9.07 25.38
N LEU A 261 42.16 8.52 24.43
CA LEU A 261 43.55 8.91 24.21
C LEU A 261 43.67 10.35 23.70
N ASN A 262 42.81 10.78 22.77
CA ASN A 262 42.77 12.19 22.32
C ASN A 262 42.43 13.15 23.46
N ILE A 263 41.43 12.81 24.29
CA ILE A 263 41.03 13.62 25.45
C ILE A 263 42.19 13.73 26.45
N SER A 264 42.89 12.62 26.70
CA SER A 264 44.03 12.57 27.62
C SER A 264 45.25 13.33 27.09
N ALA A 265 45.49 13.29 25.77
CA ALA A 265 46.52 14.10 25.13
C ALA A 265 46.22 15.59 25.28
N LEU A 266 44.97 16.00 25.04
CA LEU A 266 44.55 17.40 25.13
C LEU A 266 44.61 17.94 26.57
N SER A 267 44.26 17.13 27.57
CA SER A 267 44.34 17.53 28.99
C SER A 267 45.77 17.67 29.50
N THR A 268 46.73 17.01 28.86
CA THR A 268 48.18 17.11 29.16
C THR A 268 48.92 18.12 28.29
N GLY A 269 48.19 18.88 27.44
CA GLY A 269 48.74 19.89 26.54
C GLY A 269 49.38 19.33 25.26
N GLY A 270 49.23 18.03 24.99
CA GLY A 270 49.64 17.37 23.75
C GLY A 270 48.61 17.51 22.63
N GLU A 271 49.00 17.16 21.41
CA GLU A 271 48.11 17.19 20.24
C GLU A 271 47.33 15.86 20.09
N PRO A 272 46.02 15.91 19.82
CA PRO A 272 45.23 14.71 19.53
C PRO A 272 45.60 14.15 18.15
N VAL A 273 45.92 12.86 18.08
CA VAL A 273 46.46 12.20 16.86
C VAL A 273 45.53 11.13 16.27
N HIS A 274 44.59 10.60 17.07
CA HIS A 274 43.73 9.52 16.59
C HIS A 274 42.57 10.09 15.77
N ILE A 275 42.53 9.77 14.49
CA ILE A 275 41.47 10.21 13.56
C ILE A 275 40.21 9.34 13.74
N LEU A 276 40.39 8.02 13.70
CA LEU A 276 39.30 7.05 13.68
C LEU A 276 38.84 6.75 15.11
N THR A 277 37.88 7.55 15.56
CA THR A 277 37.27 7.44 16.89
C THR A 277 35.78 7.08 16.78
N LYS A 278 35.15 6.76 17.92
CA LYS A 278 33.71 6.48 17.92
C LYS A 278 32.88 7.70 17.50
N PRO A 279 33.12 8.92 18.04
CA PRO A 279 32.48 10.12 17.53
C PRO A 279 32.73 10.36 16.04
N PHE A 280 33.91 10.05 15.51
CA PHE A 280 34.19 10.20 14.07
C PHE A 280 33.21 9.37 13.22
N LEU A 281 33.00 8.10 13.57
CA LEU A 281 32.09 7.22 12.84
C LEU A 281 30.63 7.67 12.99
N ASP A 282 30.20 8.03 14.20
CA ASP A 282 28.81 8.41 14.45
C ASP A 282 28.43 9.74 13.80
N VAL A 283 29.36 10.70 13.82
CA VAL A 283 29.11 12.07 13.38
C VAL A 283 29.32 12.24 11.87
N PHE A 284 30.36 11.64 11.30
CA PHE A 284 30.70 11.88 9.89
C PHE A 284 30.26 10.77 8.93
N VAL A 285 30.04 9.56 9.43
CA VAL A 285 29.75 8.38 8.61
C VAL A 285 28.29 7.95 8.77
N LEU A 286 27.89 7.58 9.98
CA LEU A 286 26.58 7.02 10.29
C LEU A 286 25.50 8.11 10.49
N ILE A 287 25.48 9.07 9.57
CA ILE A 287 24.60 10.24 9.63
C ILE A 287 23.15 9.81 9.42
N GLY A 288 22.31 10.03 10.42
CA GLY A 288 20.95 9.54 10.41
C GLY A 288 20.81 8.07 10.78
N GLY A 289 21.85 7.42 11.33
CA GLY A 289 21.88 6.01 11.71
C GLY A 289 22.71 5.12 10.76
N SER A 290 22.38 3.84 10.70
CA SER A 290 22.96 2.90 9.72
C SER A 290 22.63 3.28 8.27
N GLY A 291 23.49 2.93 7.33
CA GLY A 291 23.38 3.29 5.92
C GLY A 291 23.51 4.79 5.62
N SER A 292 23.81 5.62 6.62
CA SER A 292 23.70 7.08 6.51
C SER A 292 22.29 7.51 6.07
N THR A 293 21.25 6.90 6.65
CA THR A 293 19.86 6.96 6.18
C THR A 293 19.21 8.34 6.16
N LEU A 294 19.80 9.36 6.80
CA LEU A 294 19.35 10.74 6.57
C LEU A 294 19.52 11.14 5.10
N CYS A 295 20.59 10.68 4.45
CA CYS A 295 20.83 10.91 3.04
C CYS A 295 19.76 10.24 2.16
N LEU A 296 19.36 9.02 2.50
CA LEU A 296 18.27 8.31 1.85
C LEU A 296 16.94 9.08 2.00
N LEU A 297 16.67 9.58 3.21
CA LEU A 297 15.45 10.30 3.52
C LEU A 297 15.36 11.63 2.73
N ILE A 298 16.45 12.38 2.66
CA ILE A 298 16.54 13.59 1.82
C ILE A 298 16.37 13.22 0.34
N ALA A 299 16.98 12.13 -0.13
CA ALA A 299 16.80 11.68 -1.51
C ALA A 299 15.32 11.35 -1.82
N ILE A 300 14.59 10.76 -0.88
CA ILE A 300 13.13 10.52 -1.01
C ILE A 300 12.37 11.84 -1.12
N PHE A 301 12.68 12.84 -0.27
CA PHE A 301 12.06 14.17 -0.37
C PHE A 301 12.32 14.84 -1.73
N LEU A 302 13.53 14.70 -2.28
CA LEU A 302 13.88 15.26 -3.58
C LEU A 302 13.19 14.55 -4.76
N THR A 303 12.87 13.26 -4.64
CA THR A 303 12.14 12.54 -5.70
C THR A 303 10.64 12.90 -5.78
N GLY A 304 10.11 13.63 -4.80
CA GLY A 304 9.03 14.59 -4.99
C GLY A 304 7.68 14.09 -5.54
N LYS A 305 7.31 12.80 -5.38
CA LYS A 305 5.96 12.32 -5.75
C LYS A 305 5.11 12.13 -4.50
N LYS A 306 3.82 12.48 -4.56
CA LYS A 306 2.83 12.17 -3.50
C LYS A 306 2.72 10.64 -3.41
N SER A 307 3.59 9.96 -2.68
CA SER A 307 3.58 8.50 -2.53
C SER A 307 3.50 8.10 -1.06
N ASN A 308 3.10 6.85 -0.79
CA ASN A 308 3.14 6.30 0.56
C ASN A 308 4.57 6.29 1.14
N THR A 309 5.57 6.20 0.27
CA THR A 309 7.00 6.35 0.64
C THR A 309 7.26 7.73 1.23
N LEU A 310 6.77 8.80 0.57
CA LEU A 310 6.93 10.17 1.04
C LEU A 310 6.23 10.40 2.39
N LYS A 311 5.03 9.86 2.58
CA LYS A 311 4.30 9.95 3.85
C LYS A 311 5.10 9.31 4.99
N LEU A 312 5.63 8.11 4.75
CA LEU A 312 6.47 7.42 5.73
C LEU A 312 7.76 8.18 6.02
N ALA A 313 8.43 8.71 4.99
CA ALA A 313 9.64 9.52 5.16
C ALA A 313 9.41 10.76 6.03
N LYS A 314 8.25 11.41 5.93
CA LYS A 314 7.86 12.53 6.82
C LYS A 314 7.74 12.10 8.28
N ILE A 315 7.20 10.92 8.54
CA ILE A 315 7.08 10.36 9.89
C ILE A 315 8.47 10.00 10.43
N ALA A 316 9.29 9.32 9.62
CA ALA A 316 10.63 8.90 9.99
C ALA A 316 11.59 10.07 10.24
N PHE A 317 11.39 11.21 9.57
CA PHE A 317 12.27 12.38 9.71
C PHE A 317 12.42 12.86 11.16
N LEU A 318 11.35 12.78 11.94
CA LEU A 318 11.35 13.21 13.34
C LEU A 318 12.34 12.42 14.21
N THR A 319 12.50 11.12 13.96
CA THR A 319 13.45 10.28 14.68
C THR A 319 14.83 10.30 14.02
N SER A 320 14.89 10.37 12.68
CA SER A 320 16.15 10.32 11.94
C SER A 320 17.02 11.57 12.12
N ILE A 321 16.45 12.72 12.49
CA ILE A 321 17.25 13.89 12.90
C ILE A 321 18.06 13.62 14.18
N PHE A 322 17.67 12.63 14.99
CA PHE A 322 18.44 12.14 16.14
C PHE A 322 19.19 10.84 15.83
N ASN A 323 19.47 10.58 14.55
CA ASN A 323 20.15 9.38 14.06
C ASN A 323 19.44 8.04 14.36
N ILE A 324 18.14 8.08 14.67
CA ILE A 324 17.29 6.91 14.90
C ILE A 324 16.54 6.58 13.61
N ASN A 325 16.77 5.37 13.07
CA ASN A 325 16.43 5.06 11.67
C ASN A 325 15.62 3.79 11.46
N GLU A 326 15.17 3.14 12.51
CA GLU A 326 14.39 1.91 12.44
C GLU A 326 13.10 2.10 11.61
N ILE A 327 12.42 3.26 11.74
CA ILE A 327 11.21 3.56 10.96
C ILE A 327 11.50 3.56 9.46
N ILE A 328 12.64 4.09 9.03
CA ILE A 328 12.99 4.14 7.61
C ILE A 328 13.57 2.81 7.14
N VAL A 329 14.39 2.13 7.95
CA VAL A 329 15.06 0.86 7.62
C VAL A 329 14.07 -0.31 7.54
N PHE A 330 13.05 -0.34 8.41
CA PHE A 330 12.02 -1.38 8.43
C PHE A 330 10.72 -0.95 7.74
N GLY A 331 10.34 0.33 7.83
CA GLY A 331 9.10 0.83 7.23
C GLY A 331 9.20 0.99 5.72
N LEU A 332 10.35 1.46 5.20
CA LEU A 332 10.73 1.13 3.83
C LEU A 332 11.45 -0.20 3.93
N PRO A 333 11.16 -1.18 3.06
CA PRO A 333 11.91 -2.42 3.05
C PRO A 333 13.30 -2.11 2.50
N VAL A 334 14.18 -1.50 3.30
CA VAL A 334 15.61 -1.33 3.00
C VAL A 334 16.32 -2.64 3.36
N VAL A 335 15.93 -3.20 4.51
CA VAL A 335 16.29 -4.55 4.95
C VAL A 335 15.85 -5.57 3.91
N LEU A 336 16.78 -6.47 3.55
CA LEU A 336 16.58 -7.55 2.59
C LEU A 336 16.10 -7.09 1.20
N ASN A 337 16.30 -5.82 0.85
CA ASN A 337 15.97 -5.28 -0.47
C ASN A 337 17.23 -5.06 -1.31
N PRO A 338 17.51 -5.95 -2.29
CA PRO A 338 18.69 -5.85 -3.14
C PRO A 338 18.88 -4.52 -3.86
N LEU A 339 17.80 -3.76 -4.13
CA LEU A 339 17.92 -2.44 -4.74
C LEU A 339 18.66 -1.46 -3.82
N PHE A 340 18.37 -1.49 -2.53
CA PHE A 340 19.01 -0.62 -1.54
C PHE A 340 20.30 -1.19 -0.98
N LEU A 341 20.58 -2.51 -1.12
CA LEU A 341 21.83 -3.14 -0.65
C LEU A 341 23.08 -2.36 -1.07
N ILE A 342 23.15 -1.98 -2.35
CA ILE A 342 24.31 -1.29 -2.93
C ILE A 342 24.53 0.07 -2.26
N PRO A 343 23.61 1.04 -2.32
CA PRO A 343 23.84 2.35 -1.71
C PRO A 343 23.93 2.26 -0.17
N TYR A 344 23.24 1.31 0.47
CA TYR A 344 23.26 1.14 1.91
C TYR A 344 24.64 0.74 2.46
N ILE A 345 25.41 -0.05 1.71
CA ILE A 345 26.79 -0.38 2.07
C ILE A 345 27.75 0.69 1.55
N LEU A 346 27.59 1.11 0.29
CA LEU A 346 28.55 1.96 -0.41
C LEU A 346 28.60 3.39 0.12
N VAL A 347 27.47 3.97 0.53
CA VAL A 347 27.43 5.35 1.03
C VAL A 347 28.28 5.51 2.30
N PRO A 348 28.06 4.75 3.40
CA PRO A 348 28.91 4.85 4.59
C PRO A 348 30.40 4.62 4.30
N LEU A 349 30.75 3.70 3.41
CA LEU A 349 32.14 3.47 3.03
C LEU A 349 32.76 4.70 2.35
N ILE A 350 32.05 5.31 1.40
CA ILE A 350 32.53 6.54 0.74
C ILE A 350 32.63 7.69 1.74
N LEU A 351 31.66 7.85 2.63
CA LEU A 351 31.71 8.89 3.66
C LEU A 351 32.89 8.69 4.62
N THR A 352 33.22 7.44 4.95
CA THR A 352 34.39 7.09 5.76
C THR A 352 35.68 7.52 5.07
N ILE A 353 35.82 7.22 3.77
CA ILE A 353 37.00 7.61 2.96
C ILE A 353 37.13 9.13 2.91
N ILE A 354 36.04 9.85 2.62
CA ILE A 354 36.03 11.32 2.53
C ILE A 354 36.40 11.95 3.88
N ALA A 355 35.76 11.51 4.96
CA ALA A 355 36.01 12.03 6.30
C ALA A 355 37.45 11.74 6.76
N TYR A 356 37.97 10.55 6.45
CA TYR A 356 39.35 10.18 6.80
C TYR A 356 40.36 11.02 6.04
N LEU A 357 40.20 11.16 4.71
CA LEU A 357 41.13 11.95 3.88
C LEU A 357 41.13 13.43 4.27
N THR A 358 39.96 14.01 4.52
CA THR A 358 39.86 15.43 4.92
C THR A 358 40.45 15.68 6.30
N THR A 359 40.35 14.72 7.21
CA THR A 359 40.95 14.83 8.54
C THR A 359 42.47 14.59 8.50
N SER A 360 42.93 13.61 7.72
CA SER A 360 44.37 13.26 7.64
C SER A 360 45.24 14.34 6.99
N ILE A 361 44.68 15.11 6.04
CA ILE A 361 45.36 16.27 5.45
C ILE A 361 45.18 17.57 6.25
N GLY A 362 44.51 17.52 7.41
CA GLY A 362 44.32 18.65 8.32
C GLY A 362 43.27 19.68 7.88
N LEU A 363 42.45 19.40 6.86
CA LEU A 363 41.33 20.27 6.51
C LEU A 363 40.29 20.30 7.64
N VAL A 364 39.98 19.14 8.20
CA VAL A 364 39.04 18.98 9.32
C VAL A 364 39.81 18.55 10.57
N PRO A 365 39.59 19.18 11.74
CA PRO A 365 40.24 18.74 12.98
C PRO A 365 39.79 17.33 13.40
N VAL A 366 40.66 16.62 14.10
CA VAL A 366 40.30 15.35 14.75
C VAL A 366 39.24 15.57 15.84
N THR A 367 38.53 14.51 16.19
CA THR A 367 37.54 14.56 17.27
C THR A 367 38.21 14.62 18.65
N ILE A 368 37.74 15.53 19.50
CA ILE A 368 38.31 15.82 20.82
C ILE A 368 37.31 15.70 21.97
N ALA A 369 36.03 15.51 21.67
CA ALA A 369 34.98 15.36 22.67
C ALA A 369 34.15 14.11 22.40
N PRO A 370 33.69 13.40 23.47
CA PRO A 370 32.68 12.37 23.30
C PRO A 370 31.36 13.05 22.89
N VAL A 371 30.67 12.46 21.92
CA VAL A 371 29.37 12.93 21.45
C VAL A 371 28.45 11.72 21.38
N ASP A 372 27.27 11.84 21.98
CA ASP A 372 26.27 10.79 21.91
C ASP A 372 25.81 10.62 20.46
N TRP A 373 25.66 9.38 20.02
CA TRP A 373 25.25 9.05 18.66
C TRP A 373 23.85 9.59 18.30
N THR A 374 23.02 9.94 19.29
CA THR A 374 21.71 10.59 19.08
C THR A 374 21.78 12.10 18.84
N THR A 375 22.97 12.69 18.93
CA THR A 375 23.17 14.13 18.73
C THR A 375 22.79 14.51 17.29
N PRO A 376 21.92 15.51 17.09
CA PRO A 376 21.52 15.90 15.75
C PRO A 376 22.71 16.20 14.82
N PRO A 377 22.63 15.77 13.55
CA PRO A 377 23.58 16.18 12.53
C PRO A 377 23.73 17.70 12.49
N LEU A 378 24.88 18.18 12.03
CA LEU A 378 25.40 19.56 12.14
C LEU A 378 25.90 19.91 13.55
N LEU A 379 25.08 19.70 14.57
CA LEU A 379 25.47 19.95 15.95
C LEU A 379 26.57 18.97 16.39
N GLY A 380 26.43 17.68 16.06
CA GLY A 380 27.43 16.66 16.37
C GLY A 380 28.80 16.96 15.74
N GLY A 381 28.85 17.46 14.50
CA GLY A 381 30.09 17.81 13.80
C GLY A 381 30.85 18.94 14.49
N TRP A 382 30.11 19.93 14.96
CA TRP A 382 30.67 21.02 15.73
C TRP A 382 31.13 20.57 17.12
N LEU A 383 30.32 19.84 17.87
CA LEU A 383 30.66 19.38 19.23
C LEU A 383 31.85 18.42 19.23
N ALA A 384 31.91 17.48 18.28
CA ALA A 384 32.98 16.48 18.24
C ALA A 384 34.35 17.09 17.95
N THR A 385 34.41 18.15 17.14
CA THR A 385 35.68 18.78 16.68
C THR A 385 35.95 20.15 17.30
N SER A 386 34.98 20.73 18.02
CA SER A 386 34.94 22.14 18.44
C SER A 386 35.21 23.13 17.30
N SER A 387 34.86 22.77 16.05
CA SER A 387 35.18 23.55 14.85
C SER A 387 34.04 23.58 13.84
N TRP A 388 33.84 24.72 13.19
CA TRP A 388 32.88 24.86 12.08
C TRP A 388 33.25 23.97 10.88
N ARG A 389 34.52 23.57 10.76
CA ARG A 389 34.99 22.69 9.69
C ARG A 389 34.39 21.27 9.81
N GLY A 390 34.11 20.81 11.03
CA GLY A 390 33.35 19.57 11.25
C GLY A 390 31.91 19.69 10.76
N LEU A 391 31.24 20.81 11.04
CA LEU A 391 29.90 21.09 10.50
C LEU A 391 29.91 21.11 8.97
N ALA A 392 30.89 21.77 8.35
CA ALA A 392 31.03 21.83 6.89
C ALA A 392 31.22 20.44 6.27
N LEU A 393 32.04 19.57 6.88
CA LEU A 393 32.22 18.18 6.44
C LEU A 393 30.91 17.38 6.52
N GLN A 394 30.11 17.55 7.58
CA GLN A 394 28.81 16.88 7.67
C GLN A 394 27.86 17.32 6.56
N ILE A 395 27.76 18.62 6.27
CA ILE A 395 26.93 19.11 5.15
C ILE A 395 27.41 18.49 3.83
N PHE A 396 28.72 18.48 3.61
CA PHE A 396 29.31 17.88 2.40
C PHE A 396 28.97 16.39 2.29
N ASN A 397 29.14 15.63 3.37
CA ASN A 397 28.83 14.20 3.42
C ASN A 397 27.33 13.94 3.20
N ILE A 398 26.44 14.75 3.76
CA ILE A 398 24.99 14.64 3.52
C ILE A 398 24.67 14.86 2.04
N ILE A 399 25.26 15.87 1.39
CA ILE A 399 25.05 16.15 -0.03
C ILE A 399 25.53 14.96 -0.88
N ILE A 400 26.76 14.49 -0.67
CA ILE A 400 27.33 13.37 -1.42
C ILE A 400 26.52 12.10 -1.21
N GLY A 401 26.20 11.75 0.03
CA GLY A 401 25.38 10.58 0.34
C GLY A 401 24.00 10.67 -0.31
N THR A 402 23.37 11.85 -0.32
CA THR A 402 22.07 12.07 -0.96
C THR A 402 22.16 11.86 -2.47
N CYS A 403 23.20 12.39 -3.12
CA CYS A 403 23.43 12.20 -4.56
C CYS A 403 23.64 10.72 -4.92
N LEU A 404 24.32 9.96 -4.06
CA LEU A 404 24.54 8.52 -4.25
C LEU A 404 23.25 7.71 -4.07
N TYR A 405 22.38 8.09 -3.13
CA TYR A 405 21.07 7.45 -2.94
C TYR A 405 20.05 7.79 -4.02
N TYR A 406 20.08 9.02 -4.55
CA TYR A 406 19.09 9.55 -5.50
C TYR A 406 18.72 8.61 -6.67
N PRO A 407 19.67 8.02 -7.43
CA PRO A 407 19.31 7.13 -8.54
C PRO A 407 18.55 5.88 -8.08
N PHE A 408 18.91 5.30 -6.94
CA PHE A 408 18.25 4.10 -6.40
C PHE A 408 16.84 4.40 -5.89
N VAL A 409 16.66 5.54 -5.22
CA VAL A 409 15.32 6.00 -4.79
C VAL A 409 14.42 6.26 -5.99
N ARG A 410 14.94 6.91 -7.04
CA ARG A 410 14.17 7.15 -8.28
C ARG A 410 13.76 5.83 -8.94
N LEU A 411 14.67 4.86 -9.00
CA LEU A 411 14.37 3.52 -9.53
C LEU A 411 13.30 2.80 -8.70
N TYR A 412 13.39 2.87 -7.37
CA TYR A 412 12.42 2.29 -6.45
C TYR A 412 11.01 2.87 -6.67
N GLU A 413 10.89 4.21 -6.75
CA GLU A 413 9.59 4.86 -6.99
C GLU A 413 9.00 4.49 -8.34
N LEU A 414 9.81 4.40 -9.41
CA LEU A 414 9.35 3.97 -10.73
C LEU A 414 8.80 2.53 -10.73
N GLN A 415 9.47 1.62 -10.01
CA GLN A 415 9.00 0.24 -9.87
C GLN A 415 7.67 0.16 -9.12
N LYS A 416 7.56 0.91 -8.01
CA LYS A 416 6.33 0.96 -7.22
C LYS A 416 5.16 1.52 -8.03
N GLN A 417 5.40 2.55 -8.83
CA GLN A 417 4.37 3.09 -9.74
C GLN A 417 3.93 2.06 -10.77
N LYS A 418 4.87 1.34 -11.39
CA LYS A 418 4.55 0.28 -12.35
C LYS A 418 3.75 -0.86 -11.70
N ALA A 419 4.13 -1.28 -10.50
CA ALA A 419 3.41 -2.31 -9.74
C ALA A 419 1.97 -1.87 -9.42
N ILE A 420 1.78 -0.63 -8.98
CA ILE A 420 0.44 -0.08 -8.69
C ILE A 420 -0.43 -0.05 -9.95
N ILE A 421 0.11 0.37 -11.10
CA ILE A 421 -0.63 0.39 -12.37
C ILE A 421 -1.00 -1.04 -12.79
N ASN A 422 -0.06 -1.99 -12.72
CA ASN A 422 -0.33 -3.39 -13.04
C ASN A 422 -1.42 -3.99 -12.13
N THR A 423 -1.38 -3.72 -10.82
CA THR A 423 -2.43 -4.16 -9.89
C THR A 423 -3.78 -3.52 -10.21
N TYR A 424 -3.78 -2.24 -10.62
CA TYR A 424 -5.00 -1.57 -11.06
C TYR A 424 -5.57 -2.19 -12.34
N GLU A 425 -4.75 -2.49 -13.34
CA GLU A 425 -5.16 -3.20 -14.56
C GLU A 425 -5.71 -4.59 -14.25
N GLN A 426 -5.09 -5.33 -13.32
CA GLN A 426 -5.62 -6.61 -12.84
C GLN A 426 -6.95 -6.47 -12.10
N LEU A 427 -7.13 -5.41 -11.30
CA LEU A 427 -8.40 -5.09 -10.67
C LEU A 427 -9.48 -4.83 -11.72
N VAL A 428 -9.18 -4.04 -12.76
CA VAL A 428 -10.10 -3.80 -13.88
C VAL A 428 -10.46 -5.13 -14.54
N GLN A 429 -9.48 -5.94 -14.96
CA GLN A 429 -9.73 -7.24 -15.57
C GLN A 429 -10.57 -8.16 -14.68
N THR A 430 -10.34 -8.14 -13.36
CA THR A 430 -11.13 -8.93 -12.41
C THR A 430 -12.58 -8.47 -12.39
N VAL A 431 -12.85 -7.17 -12.34
CA VAL A 431 -14.21 -6.60 -12.38
C VAL A 431 -14.92 -6.92 -13.70
N LEU A 432 -14.19 -6.88 -14.82
CA LEU A 432 -14.75 -7.14 -16.16
C LEU A 432 -14.91 -8.63 -16.48
N SER A 433 -14.41 -9.52 -15.63
CA SER A 433 -14.51 -10.97 -15.86
C SER A 433 -15.91 -11.50 -15.53
N GLU A 434 -16.36 -12.50 -16.31
CA GLU A 434 -17.64 -13.20 -16.07
C GLU A 434 -17.70 -13.85 -14.68
N ASP A 435 -16.57 -14.24 -14.09
CA ASP A 435 -16.51 -14.80 -12.74
C ASP A 435 -16.91 -13.79 -11.65
N TYR A 436 -16.68 -12.50 -11.87
CA TYR A 436 -17.04 -11.45 -10.90
C TYR A 436 -18.55 -11.23 -10.84
N SER A 437 -19.23 -11.21 -11.99
CA SER A 437 -20.69 -10.97 -12.06
C SER A 437 -21.48 -11.98 -11.21
N ILE A 438 -20.93 -13.18 -11.03
CA ILE A 438 -21.53 -14.27 -10.24
C ILE A 438 -21.24 -14.15 -8.74
N LYS A 439 -20.01 -13.79 -8.34
CA LYS A 439 -19.56 -13.91 -6.94
C LYS A 439 -19.50 -12.61 -6.15
N LYS A 440 -19.36 -11.44 -6.82
CA LYS A 440 -19.27 -10.09 -6.21
C LYS A 440 -18.42 -10.01 -4.93
N ARG A 441 -17.15 -10.45 -4.98
CA ARG A 441 -16.23 -10.48 -3.83
C ARG A 441 -14.86 -9.90 -4.17
N ILE A 442 -14.76 -8.59 -4.21
CA ILE A 442 -13.48 -7.88 -4.40
C ILE A 442 -12.99 -7.31 -3.07
N LEU A 443 -13.86 -6.69 -2.27
CA LEU A 443 -13.46 -6.06 -1.00
C LEU A 443 -13.05 -7.09 0.06
N THR A 444 -13.57 -8.31 -0.02
CA THR A 444 -13.24 -9.41 0.90
C THR A 444 -11.96 -10.17 0.54
N ARG A 445 -11.26 -9.80 -0.54
CA ARG A 445 -10.01 -10.47 -0.94
C ARG A 445 -8.85 -10.07 -0.03
N ASN A 446 -8.01 -11.05 0.33
CA ASN A 446 -6.82 -10.86 1.17
C ASN A 446 -5.52 -10.70 0.34
N ASP A 447 -5.61 -10.15 -0.87
CA ASP A 447 -4.48 -9.93 -1.78
C ASP A 447 -4.30 -8.44 -2.12
N GLN A 448 -3.37 -8.12 -3.03
CA GLN A 448 -3.12 -6.73 -3.43
C GLN A 448 -4.33 -6.08 -4.12
N ILE A 449 -5.12 -6.87 -4.85
CA ILE A 449 -6.34 -6.41 -5.52
C ILE A 449 -7.39 -6.01 -4.49
N GLY A 450 -7.65 -6.86 -3.48
CA GLY A 450 -8.57 -6.54 -2.39
C GLY A 450 -8.15 -5.34 -1.57
N ASN A 451 -6.86 -5.22 -1.25
CA ASN A 451 -6.33 -4.05 -0.56
C ASN A 451 -6.51 -2.76 -1.38
N MET A 452 -6.29 -2.82 -2.70
CA MET A 452 -6.51 -1.69 -3.60
C MET A 452 -7.99 -1.31 -3.70
N ALA A 453 -8.89 -2.29 -3.81
CA ALA A 453 -10.33 -2.04 -3.87
C ALA A 453 -10.86 -1.44 -2.57
N ASN A 454 -10.39 -1.90 -1.41
CA ASN A 454 -10.72 -1.30 -0.11
C ASN A 454 -10.24 0.15 0.00
N ALA A 455 -9.03 0.45 -0.49
CA ALA A 455 -8.54 1.83 -0.55
C ALA A 455 -9.40 2.71 -1.47
N LEU A 456 -9.72 2.20 -2.67
CA LEU A 456 -10.61 2.88 -3.61
C LEU A 456 -12.02 3.11 -3.05
N SER A 457 -12.56 2.19 -2.26
CA SER A 457 -13.86 2.36 -1.58
C SER A 457 -13.88 3.59 -0.68
N TYR A 458 -12.81 3.80 0.10
CA TYR A 458 -12.64 5.00 0.91
C TYR A 458 -12.48 6.25 0.03
N ASP A 459 -11.64 6.16 -1.02
CA ASP A 459 -11.39 7.27 -1.93
C ASP A 459 -12.66 7.71 -2.69
N ILE A 460 -13.56 6.78 -3.05
CA ILE A 460 -14.86 7.07 -3.67
C ILE A 460 -15.74 7.91 -2.73
N GLN A 461 -15.81 7.56 -1.44
CA GLN A 461 -16.59 8.34 -0.47
C GLN A 461 -16.05 9.77 -0.32
N VAL A 462 -14.73 9.90 -0.20
CA VAL A 462 -14.06 11.21 -0.12
C VAL A 462 -14.25 12.01 -1.41
N ALA A 463 -14.19 11.37 -2.57
CA ALA A 463 -14.38 12.01 -3.88
C ALA A 463 -15.82 12.51 -4.06
N LEU A 464 -16.82 11.80 -3.54
CA LEU A 464 -18.20 12.26 -3.51
C LEU A 464 -18.36 13.52 -2.65
N GLU A 465 -17.75 13.56 -1.46
CA GLU A 465 -17.80 14.73 -0.57
C GLU A 465 -17.07 15.95 -1.14
N LYS A 466 -15.99 15.72 -1.90
CA LYS A 466 -15.18 16.79 -2.52
C LYS A 466 -15.67 17.23 -3.89
N GLY A 467 -16.68 16.57 -4.47
CA GLY A 467 -17.16 16.88 -5.82
C GLY A 467 -16.13 16.57 -6.91
N GLU A 468 -15.35 15.49 -6.77
CA GLU A 468 -14.34 15.08 -7.76
C GLU A 468 -14.92 14.22 -8.90
N PHE A 469 -16.15 13.73 -8.74
CA PHE A 469 -16.90 13.07 -9.80
C PHE A 469 -17.50 14.09 -10.76
N PHE A 470 -17.56 13.72 -12.03
CA PHE A 470 -18.23 14.49 -13.07
C PHE A 470 -18.91 13.55 -14.07
N LEU A 471 -19.78 14.11 -14.90
CA LEU A 471 -20.46 13.38 -15.97
C LEU A 471 -19.91 13.83 -17.32
N GLU A 472 -19.74 12.87 -18.22
CA GLU A 472 -19.66 13.12 -19.65
C GLU A 472 -20.93 12.60 -20.31
N TYR A 473 -21.27 13.13 -21.47
CA TYR A 473 -22.53 12.88 -22.14
C TYR A 473 -22.25 12.29 -23.51
N GLN A 474 -22.74 11.09 -23.78
CA GLN A 474 -22.57 10.45 -25.09
C GLN A 474 -23.86 10.60 -25.91
N PRO A 475 -23.80 11.28 -27.08
CA PRO A 475 -24.97 11.41 -27.96
C PRO A 475 -25.55 10.08 -28.45
N GLN A 476 -26.87 10.00 -28.45
CA GLN A 476 -27.69 8.98 -29.07
C GLN A 476 -28.40 9.59 -30.28
N VAL A 477 -28.32 8.95 -31.44
CA VAL A 477 -28.83 9.49 -32.70
C VAL A 477 -29.93 8.63 -33.32
N ASP A 478 -30.80 9.25 -34.10
CA ASP A 478 -31.79 8.57 -34.94
C ASP A 478 -31.17 8.05 -36.28
N GLU A 479 -31.99 7.44 -37.13
CA GLU A 479 -31.59 6.96 -38.46
C GLU A 479 -31.00 8.02 -39.39
N LYS A 480 -31.35 9.30 -39.17
CA LYS A 480 -30.86 10.46 -39.94
C LYS A 480 -29.57 11.04 -39.37
N GLY A 481 -29.13 10.57 -38.21
CA GLY A 481 -27.97 11.12 -37.49
C GLY A 481 -28.32 12.33 -36.60
N THR A 482 -29.60 12.61 -36.38
CA THR A 482 -30.06 13.67 -35.48
C THR A 482 -29.87 13.23 -34.04
N VAL A 483 -29.27 14.08 -33.19
CA VAL A 483 -29.17 13.79 -31.75
C VAL A 483 -30.57 13.88 -31.12
N ILE A 484 -31.03 12.77 -30.56
CA ILE A 484 -32.33 12.60 -29.90
C ILE A 484 -32.21 12.43 -28.38
N GLY A 485 -31.01 12.08 -27.91
CA GLY A 485 -30.74 11.83 -26.51
C GLY A 485 -29.26 11.83 -26.21
N VAL A 486 -28.93 11.72 -24.93
CA VAL A 486 -27.57 11.52 -24.45
C VAL A 486 -27.57 10.53 -23.29
N GLU A 487 -26.51 9.75 -23.17
CA GLU A 487 -26.26 8.93 -21.98
C GLU A 487 -25.29 9.67 -21.03
N ALA A 488 -25.69 9.81 -19.77
CA ALA A 488 -24.86 10.37 -18.71
C ALA A 488 -23.91 9.31 -18.15
N LEU A 489 -22.61 9.49 -18.44
CA LEU A 489 -21.57 8.53 -18.09
C LEU A 489 -20.68 9.06 -16.97
N LEU A 490 -20.62 8.31 -15.87
CA LEU A 490 -19.80 8.64 -14.70
C LEU A 490 -18.31 8.71 -15.05
N ARG A 491 -17.63 9.75 -14.56
CA ARG A 491 -16.19 9.95 -14.68
C ARG A 491 -15.55 10.35 -13.36
N TRP A 492 -14.33 9.86 -13.17
CA TRP A 492 -13.51 10.21 -12.02
C TRP A 492 -12.03 10.23 -12.40
N ASN A 493 -11.37 11.34 -12.08
CA ASN A 493 -9.92 11.51 -12.26
C ASN A 493 -9.22 11.34 -10.91
N HIS A 494 -8.68 10.15 -10.67
CA HIS A 494 -7.94 9.84 -9.47
C HIS A 494 -6.47 10.25 -9.58
N ILE A 495 -5.90 10.78 -8.50
CA ILE A 495 -4.53 11.31 -8.48
C ILE A 495 -3.44 10.27 -8.79
N PHE A 496 -3.71 8.99 -8.51
CA PHE A 496 -2.77 7.88 -8.72
C PHE A 496 -3.05 7.04 -9.96
N TYR A 497 -4.32 6.86 -10.30
CA TYR A 497 -4.76 5.94 -11.35
C TYR A 497 -5.15 6.66 -12.65
N GLY A 498 -5.17 8.00 -12.63
CA GLY A 498 -5.73 8.79 -13.71
C GLY A 498 -7.23 8.57 -13.80
N ARG A 499 -7.72 8.41 -15.04
CA ARG A 499 -9.15 8.20 -15.30
C ARG A 499 -9.55 6.79 -14.88
N VAL A 500 -10.29 6.69 -13.78
CA VAL A 500 -10.73 5.40 -13.24
C VAL A 500 -11.86 4.83 -14.10
N ASN A 501 -11.78 3.54 -14.44
CA ASN A 501 -12.84 2.83 -15.14
C ASN A 501 -14.16 2.88 -14.30
N PRO A 502 -15.28 3.35 -14.87
CA PRO A 502 -16.54 3.52 -14.14
C PRO A 502 -17.11 2.20 -13.62
N GLN A 503 -16.92 1.07 -14.31
CA GLN A 503 -17.40 -0.24 -13.85
C GLN A 503 -16.70 -0.67 -12.55
N VAL A 504 -15.43 -0.29 -12.36
CA VAL A 504 -14.72 -0.52 -11.09
C VAL A 504 -15.33 0.31 -9.97
N VAL A 505 -15.70 1.57 -10.25
CA VAL A 505 -16.35 2.45 -9.26
C VAL A 505 -17.71 1.88 -8.84
N VAL A 506 -18.53 1.49 -9.80
CA VAL A 506 -19.85 0.90 -9.55
C VAL A 506 -19.73 -0.40 -8.77
N ALA A 507 -18.86 -1.33 -9.21
CA ALA A 507 -18.61 -2.60 -8.54
C ALA A 507 -18.21 -2.43 -7.06
N ILE A 508 -17.26 -1.53 -6.79
CA ILE A 508 -16.81 -1.23 -5.43
C ILE A 508 -17.93 -0.55 -4.63
N ALA A 509 -18.66 0.39 -5.24
CA ALA A 509 -19.75 1.09 -4.57
C ALA A 509 -20.90 0.17 -4.15
N GLU A 510 -21.21 -0.84 -4.98
CA GLU A 510 -22.18 -1.89 -4.66
C GLU A 510 -21.74 -2.72 -3.45
N GLU A 511 -20.54 -3.31 -3.49
CA GLU A 511 -20.04 -4.18 -2.42
C GLU A 511 -19.82 -3.40 -1.11
N ALA A 512 -19.46 -2.12 -1.20
CA ALA A 512 -19.30 -1.24 -0.03
C ALA A 512 -20.61 -0.65 0.51
N GLY A 513 -21.75 -0.84 -0.18
CA GLY A 513 -23.06 -0.30 0.23
C GLY A 513 -23.19 1.22 0.08
N ILE A 514 -22.36 1.85 -0.76
CA ILE A 514 -22.38 3.31 -1.02
C ILE A 514 -23.03 3.67 -2.37
N ILE A 515 -23.44 2.67 -3.15
CA ILE A 515 -24.07 2.83 -4.46
C ILE A 515 -25.30 3.74 -4.46
N ASN A 516 -26.14 3.71 -3.41
CA ASN A 516 -27.30 4.61 -3.32
C ASN A 516 -26.89 6.09 -3.22
N LYS A 517 -25.78 6.41 -2.54
CA LYS A 517 -25.25 7.78 -2.46
C LYS A 517 -24.67 8.23 -3.79
N LEU A 518 -23.86 7.37 -4.42
CA LEU A 518 -23.27 7.63 -5.73
C LEU A 518 -24.36 7.85 -6.79
N GLY A 519 -25.33 6.94 -6.84
CA GLY A 519 -26.40 7.00 -7.82
C GLY A 519 -27.36 8.17 -7.61
N ARG A 520 -27.66 8.56 -6.36
CA ARG A 520 -28.35 9.83 -6.10
C ARG A 520 -27.60 11.00 -6.73
N TRP A 521 -26.29 11.10 -6.48
CA TRP A 521 -25.46 12.17 -7.04
C TRP A 521 -25.49 12.17 -8.57
N VAL A 522 -25.39 10.99 -9.20
CA VAL A 522 -25.48 10.85 -10.67
C VAL A 522 -26.82 11.35 -11.19
N ILE A 523 -27.93 10.92 -10.58
CA ILE A 523 -29.29 11.33 -10.97
C ILE A 523 -29.46 12.84 -10.83
N GLU A 524 -29.06 13.39 -9.68
CA GLU A 524 -29.15 14.83 -9.43
C GLU A 524 -28.31 15.62 -10.46
N ALA A 525 -27.05 15.24 -10.68
CA ALA A 525 -26.16 15.92 -11.62
C ALA A 525 -26.67 15.85 -13.07
N ALA A 526 -27.18 14.69 -13.51
CA ALA A 526 -27.74 14.52 -14.85
C ALA A 526 -29.02 15.36 -15.05
N CYS A 527 -29.95 15.31 -14.09
CA CYS A 527 -31.20 16.08 -14.15
C CYS A 527 -30.95 17.59 -14.03
N PHE A 528 -30.03 18.04 -13.19
CA PHE A 528 -29.65 19.45 -13.14
C PHE A 528 -29.06 19.90 -14.48
N GLN A 529 -28.19 19.10 -15.10
CA GLN A 529 -27.61 19.44 -16.39
C GLN A 529 -28.67 19.51 -17.50
N LEU A 530 -29.61 18.56 -17.54
CA LEU A 530 -30.73 18.59 -18.49
C LEU A 530 -31.63 19.82 -18.26
N GLY A 531 -31.92 20.17 -17.00
CA GLY A 531 -32.69 21.36 -16.68
C GLY A 531 -32.01 22.66 -17.16
N GLU A 532 -30.68 22.73 -17.04
CA GLU A 532 -29.88 23.83 -17.58
C GLU A 532 -29.90 23.86 -19.12
N TRP A 533 -29.86 22.70 -19.79
CA TRP A 533 -30.01 22.62 -21.24
C TRP A 533 -31.38 23.12 -21.72
N ASN A 534 -32.47 22.70 -21.07
CA ASN A 534 -33.82 23.14 -21.38
C ASN A 534 -33.97 24.67 -21.24
N LYS A 535 -33.41 25.28 -20.18
CA LYS A 535 -33.40 26.74 -19.99
C LYS A 535 -32.62 27.49 -21.08
N ASN A 536 -31.60 26.86 -21.64
CA ASN A 536 -30.78 27.41 -22.72
C ASN A 536 -31.36 27.10 -24.13
N GLY A 537 -32.60 26.61 -24.21
CA GLY A 537 -33.30 26.35 -25.48
C GLY A 537 -32.96 25.00 -26.12
N ILE A 538 -32.16 24.17 -25.46
CA ILE A 538 -31.87 22.80 -25.89
C ILE A 538 -32.93 21.89 -25.28
N VAL A 539 -34.09 21.85 -25.94
CA VAL A 539 -35.26 21.03 -25.57
C VAL A 539 -35.29 19.71 -26.37
N ASP A 540 -36.24 18.82 -26.12
CA ASP A 540 -36.43 17.57 -26.90
C ASP A 540 -35.21 16.63 -26.94
N ILE A 541 -34.37 16.67 -25.90
CA ILE A 541 -33.24 15.76 -25.70
C ILE A 541 -33.55 14.88 -24.51
N ARG A 542 -33.48 13.56 -24.70
CA ARG A 542 -33.63 12.58 -23.62
C ARG A 542 -32.31 12.36 -22.87
N MET A 543 -32.32 12.39 -21.55
CA MET A 543 -31.17 12.09 -20.68
C MET A 543 -31.30 10.67 -20.14
N ALA A 544 -30.44 9.77 -20.60
CA ALA A 544 -30.35 8.40 -20.10
C ALA A 544 -29.38 8.30 -18.91
N ILE A 545 -29.79 7.59 -17.86
CA ILE A 545 -29.06 7.45 -16.60
C ILE A 545 -29.01 5.97 -16.20
N ASN A 546 -27.79 5.46 -16.03
CA ASN A 546 -27.54 4.09 -15.58
C ASN A 546 -27.93 3.89 -14.10
N ILE A 547 -28.68 2.82 -13.82
CA ILE A 547 -29.14 2.47 -12.47
C ILE A 547 -28.66 1.06 -12.09
N SER A 548 -27.97 0.95 -10.94
CA SER A 548 -27.61 -0.35 -10.39
C SER A 548 -28.85 -1.12 -9.89
N PRO A 549 -28.89 -2.46 -10.01
CA PRO A 549 -29.96 -3.29 -9.46
C PRO A 549 -30.26 -3.02 -7.98
N THR A 550 -29.22 -2.72 -7.19
CA THR A 550 -29.36 -2.47 -5.74
C THR A 550 -30.09 -1.17 -5.40
N GLN A 551 -30.19 -0.26 -6.37
CA GLN A 551 -30.88 1.03 -6.23
C GLN A 551 -32.38 0.94 -6.54
N LEU A 552 -32.86 -0.16 -7.13
CA LEU A 552 -34.28 -0.36 -7.45
C LEU A 552 -35.09 -0.67 -6.19
N ASN A 553 -35.22 0.34 -5.34
CA ASN A 553 -36.00 0.34 -4.11
C ASN A 553 -36.80 1.65 -3.99
N ASP A 554 -37.70 1.76 -3.02
CA ASP A 554 -38.60 2.91 -2.88
C ASP A 554 -37.87 4.27 -2.77
N GLN A 555 -36.60 4.30 -2.30
CA GLN A 555 -35.83 5.55 -2.22
C GLN A 555 -35.55 6.17 -3.59
N LEU A 556 -35.45 5.36 -4.64
CA LEU A 556 -35.24 5.85 -6.00
C LEU A 556 -36.43 6.68 -6.48
N LEU A 557 -37.66 6.22 -6.19
CA LEU A 557 -38.87 6.94 -6.55
C LEU A 557 -38.90 8.31 -5.87
N ASP A 558 -38.59 8.37 -4.58
CA ASP A 558 -38.53 9.62 -3.82
C ASP A 558 -37.48 10.60 -4.39
N ILE A 559 -36.32 10.08 -4.79
CA ILE A 559 -35.27 10.88 -5.43
C ILE A 559 -35.78 11.48 -6.75
N LEU A 560 -36.41 10.67 -7.60
CA LEU A 560 -36.94 11.11 -8.89
C LEU A 560 -38.04 12.16 -8.74
N VAL A 561 -39.02 11.92 -7.87
CA VAL A 561 -40.11 12.88 -7.59
C VAL A 561 -39.54 14.21 -7.10
N ASN A 562 -38.57 14.16 -6.19
CA ASN A 562 -37.96 15.37 -5.64
C ASN A 562 -37.15 16.12 -6.71
N ILE A 563 -36.33 15.43 -7.51
CA ILE A 563 -35.49 16.10 -8.51
C ILE A 563 -36.32 16.70 -9.64
N PHE A 564 -37.39 16.06 -10.10
CA PHE A 564 -38.30 16.64 -11.09
C PHE A 564 -39.00 17.89 -10.56
N ARG A 565 -39.41 17.87 -9.28
CA ARG A 565 -39.97 19.07 -8.64
C ARG A 565 -38.97 20.22 -8.57
N ILE A 566 -37.69 19.94 -8.28
CA ILE A 566 -36.66 20.98 -8.15
C ILE A 566 -36.25 21.53 -9.53
N THR A 567 -36.06 20.65 -10.51
CA THR A 567 -35.55 21.01 -11.84
C THR A 567 -36.64 21.47 -12.80
N GLN A 568 -37.93 21.23 -12.47
CA GLN A 568 -39.08 21.47 -13.35
C GLN A 568 -38.97 20.73 -14.70
N LEU A 569 -38.24 19.61 -14.72
CA LEU A 569 -38.13 18.76 -15.88
C LEU A 569 -39.43 18.02 -16.17
N ASN A 570 -39.72 17.81 -17.45
CA ASN A 570 -40.71 16.85 -17.86
C ASN A 570 -40.13 15.44 -17.63
N PRO A 571 -40.77 14.57 -16.82
CA PRO A 571 -40.25 13.22 -16.57
C PRO A 571 -39.98 12.40 -17.84
N ARG A 572 -40.68 12.71 -18.95
CA ARG A 572 -40.49 12.08 -20.27
C ARG A 572 -39.13 12.33 -20.91
N ASP A 573 -38.43 13.37 -20.45
CA ASP A 573 -37.09 13.71 -20.93
C ASP A 573 -36.01 12.90 -20.20
N VAL A 574 -36.38 12.06 -19.22
CA VAL A 574 -35.46 11.21 -18.47
C VAL A 574 -35.73 9.74 -18.75
N GLU A 575 -34.63 9.00 -18.93
CA GLU A 575 -34.63 7.56 -19.18
C GLU A 575 -33.72 6.87 -18.16
N LEU A 576 -34.18 5.77 -17.59
CA LEU A 576 -33.38 4.94 -16.70
C LEU A 576 -32.94 3.69 -17.46
N GLU A 577 -31.62 3.47 -17.48
CA GLU A 577 -31.00 2.28 -18.07
C GLU A 577 -30.75 1.26 -16.97
N ILE A 578 -31.30 0.05 -17.16
CA ILE A 578 -31.14 -1.09 -16.25
C ILE A 578 -30.51 -2.26 -17.00
N THR A 579 -29.53 -2.91 -16.41
CA THR A 579 -28.84 -4.04 -17.07
C THR A 579 -29.68 -5.30 -17.10
N GLU A 580 -29.45 -6.18 -18.08
CA GLU A 580 -30.17 -7.45 -18.21
C GLU A 580 -30.08 -8.34 -16.95
N THR A 581 -28.97 -8.32 -16.21
CA THR A 581 -28.81 -9.12 -14.98
C THR A 581 -29.77 -8.71 -13.86
N VAL A 582 -30.18 -7.44 -13.81
CA VAL A 582 -31.23 -6.95 -12.88
C VAL A 582 -32.48 -7.80 -13.03
N ALA A 583 -32.84 -8.08 -14.29
CA ALA A 583 -34.03 -8.82 -14.65
C ALA A 583 -34.02 -10.22 -14.02
N PHE A 584 -32.87 -10.90 -14.00
CA PHE A 584 -32.71 -12.28 -13.53
C PHE A 584 -32.99 -12.50 -12.02
N GLY A 585 -33.01 -11.44 -11.20
CA GLY A 585 -33.27 -11.48 -9.74
C GLY A 585 -34.56 -10.80 -9.29
N THR A 586 -35.41 -10.40 -10.23
CA THR A 586 -36.54 -9.50 -10.00
C THR A 586 -37.65 -10.16 -9.19
N ASN A 587 -38.06 -9.50 -8.11
CA ASN A 587 -39.25 -9.83 -7.33
C ASN A 587 -40.43 -8.92 -7.73
N THR A 588 -41.65 -9.25 -7.29
CA THR A 588 -42.84 -8.43 -7.58
C THR A 588 -42.67 -6.97 -7.18
N GLN A 589 -41.92 -6.68 -6.10
CA GLN A 589 -41.65 -5.32 -5.64
C GLN A 589 -40.87 -4.48 -6.65
N THR A 590 -39.91 -5.09 -7.37
CA THR A 590 -39.11 -4.38 -8.38
C THR A 590 -39.96 -4.04 -9.61
N VAL A 591 -40.85 -4.95 -10.02
CA VAL A 591 -41.81 -4.71 -11.10
C VAL A 591 -42.75 -3.57 -10.72
N ASP A 592 -43.36 -3.64 -9.52
CA ASP A 592 -44.27 -2.60 -9.02
C ASP A 592 -43.59 -1.22 -8.94
N LEU A 593 -42.31 -1.18 -8.58
CA LEU A 593 -41.52 0.06 -8.55
C LEU A 593 -41.32 0.63 -9.96
N LEU A 594 -40.92 -0.20 -10.92
CA LEU A 594 -40.73 0.23 -12.31
C LEU A 594 -42.04 0.72 -12.93
N GLU A 595 -43.17 0.07 -12.63
CA GLU A 595 -44.50 0.57 -13.04
C GLU A 595 -44.82 1.94 -12.42
N LYS A 596 -44.51 2.16 -11.14
CA LYS A 596 -44.67 3.48 -10.50
C LYS A 596 -43.79 4.54 -11.14
N ILE A 597 -42.53 4.21 -11.44
CA ILE A 597 -41.59 5.12 -12.11
C ILE A 597 -42.10 5.46 -13.51
N LYS A 598 -42.56 4.47 -14.28
CA LYS A 598 -43.18 4.68 -15.59
C LYS A 598 -44.47 5.51 -15.49
N GLY A 599 -45.24 5.34 -14.41
CA GLY A 599 -46.40 6.16 -14.08
C GLY A 599 -46.10 7.65 -13.86
N LEU A 600 -44.86 8.01 -13.51
CA LEU A 600 -44.39 9.40 -13.49
C LEU A 600 -44.16 9.97 -14.89
N GLY A 601 -44.00 9.10 -15.89
CA GLY A 601 -43.66 9.44 -17.27
C GLY A 601 -42.18 9.22 -17.62
N VAL A 602 -41.38 8.64 -16.71
CA VAL A 602 -39.98 8.30 -16.96
C VAL A 602 -39.89 7.09 -17.88
N SER A 603 -38.97 7.15 -18.85
CA SER A 603 -38.76 6.04 -19.78
C SER A 603 -37.83 4.98 -19.17
N ILE A 604 -38.10 3.70 -19.45
CA ILE A 604 -37.27 2.58 -18.98
C ILE A 604 -36.61 1.90 -20.18
N ALA A 605 -35.28 1.82 -20.15
CA ALA A 605 -34.45 1.16 -21.14
C ALA A 605 -33.73 -0.05 -20.53
N MET A 606 -33.65 -1.15 -21.29
CA MET A 606 -32.84 -2.30 -20.92
C MET A 606 -31.49 -2.25 -21.63
N ASP A 607 -30.42 -2.28 -20.85
CA ASP A 607 -29.03 -2.23 -21.28
C ASP A 607 -28.38 -3.62 -21.36
N ASP A 608 -27.31 -3.75 -22.14
CA ASP A 608 -26.57 -4.99 -22.40
C ASP A 608 -27.45 -6.15 -22.94
N PHE A 609 -28.49 -5.86 -23.73
CA PHE A 609 -29.43 -6.88 -24.18
C PHE A 609 -28.76 -7.86 -25.15
N GLY A 610 -28.79 -9.15 -24.78
CA GLY A 610 -28.23 -10.24 -25.59
C GLY A 610 -26.82 -10.67 -25.19
N ALA A 611 -26.27 -10.11 -24.11
CA ALA A 611 -24.93 -10.45 -23.60
C ALA A 611 -24.81 -11.86 -22.99
N GLY A 612 -25.90 -12.61 -22.81
CA GLY A 612 -25.82 -14.02 -22.37
C GLY A 612 -27.01 -14.59 -21.60
N HIS A 613 -28.10 -13.85 -21.43
CA HIS A 613 -29.30 -14.34 -20.72
C HIS A 613 -30.56 -14.27 -21.62
N ALA A 614 -31.56 -15.11 -21.33
CA ALA A 614 -32.77 -15.23 -22.15
C ALA A 614 -33.81 -14.17 -21.74
N SER A 615 -33.65 -12.95 -22.25
CA SER A 615 -34.34 -11.71 -21.87
C SER A 615 -35.81 -11.58 -22.34
N LEU A 616 -36.30 -12.53 -23.14
CA LEU A 616 -37.66 -12.55 -23.68
C LEU A 616 -38.76 -12.51 -22.60
N TYR A 617 -38.53 -13.21 -21.49
CA TYR A 617 -39.48 -13.21 -20.37
C TYR A 617 -39.65 -11.79 -19.82
N TYR A 618 -38.56 -11.05 -19.67
CA TYR A 618 -38.53 -9.74 -19.04
C TYR A 618 -39.06 -8.62 -19.91
N MET A 619 -38.88 -8.70 -21.23
CA MET A 619 -39.52 -7.78 -22.17
C MET A 619 -41.05 -7.74 -21.97
N LYS A 620 -41.67 -8.87 -21.65
CA LYS A 620 -43.12 -8.96 -21.42
C LYS A 620 -43.57 -8.25 -20.14
N TYR A 621 -42.80 -8.34 -19.05
CA TYR A 621 -43.25 -7.91 -17.72
C TYR A 621 -42.79 -6.50 -17.33
N PHE A 622 -41.72 -5.97 -17.91
CA PHE A 622 -41.19 -4.66 -17.51
C PHE A 622 -41.77 -3.47 -18.26
N ASN A 623 -42.63 -3.70 -19.27
CA ASN A 623 -43.17 -2.63 -20.10
C ASN A 623 -42.06 -1.66 -20.53
N LEU A 624 -41.01 -2.20 -21.17
CA LEU A 624 -39.84 -1.42 -21.58
C LEU A 624 -40.22 -0.45 -22.70
N ASP A 625 -39.56 0.69 -22.78
CA ASP A 625 -39.70 1.63 -23.91
C ASP A 625 -38.57 1.49 -24.91
N LYS A 626 -37.39 1.06 -24.43
CA LYS A 626 -36.18 0.92 -25.24
C LYS A 626 -35.37 -0.32 -24.85
N ILE A 627 -34.72 -0.92 -25.85
CA ILE A 627 -33.69 -1.94 -25.68
C ILE A 627 -32.41 -1.47 -26.34
N LYS A 628 -31.28 -1.59 -25.63
CA LYS A 628 -29.94 -1.31 -26.12
C LYS A 628 -29.26 -2.65 -26.43
N ILE A 629 -28.91 -2.87 -27.70
CA ILE A 629 -28.22 -4.08 -28.14
C ILE A 629 -26.77 -4.00 -27.70
N ASP A 630 -26.32 -5.02 -26.98
CA ASP A 630 -24.96 -5.11 -26.46
C ASP A 630 -23.90 -5.00 -27.57
N GLY A 631 -22.84 -4.25 -27.26
CA GLY A 631 -21.75 -3.99 -28.19
C GLY A 631 -21.01 -5.24 -28.68
N SER A 632 -20.99 -6.33 -27.91
CA SER A 632 -20.36 -7.59 -28.33
C SER A 632 -21.05 -8.23 -29.54
N ILE A 633 -22.35 -8.01 -29.71
CA ILE A 633 -23.12 -8.48 -30.87
C ILE A 633 -22.96 -7.51 -32.03
N THR A 634 -23.09 -6.21 -31.75
CA THR A 634 -23.03 -5.15 -32.77
C THR A 634 -21.66 -5.06 -33.44
N LYS A 635 -20.59 -5.29 -32.70
CA LYS A 635 -19.20 -5.22 -33.19
C LYS A 635 -18.97 -6.11 -34.42
N ASP A 636 -19.49 -7.33 -34.39
CA ASP A 636 -19.24 -8.35 -35.43
C ASP A 636 -20.36 -8.42 -36.49
N VAL A 637 -21.29 -7.46 -36.52
CA VAL A 637 -22.50 -7.52 -37.37
C VAL A 637 -22.21 -7.54 -38.87
N ILE A 638 -21.08 -7.00 -39.33
CA ILE A 638 -20.73 -6.98 -40.76
C ILE A 638 -20.39 -8.39 -41.25
N ASP A 639 -19.53 -9.10 -40.52
CA ASP A 639 -18.94 -10.37 -40.96
C ASP A 639 -19.62 -11.61 -40.38
N ASN A 640 -20.46 -11.44 -39.35
CA ASN A 640 -21.10 -12.55 -38.65
C ASN A 640 -22.61 -12.61 -38.93
N LYS A 641 -23.00 -13.58 -39.77
CA LYS A 641 -24.40 -13.83 -40.09
C LYS A 641 -25.25 -14.16 -38.86
N SER A 642 -24.67 -14.87 -37.89
CA SER A 642 -25.37 -15.17 -36.63
C SER A 642 -25.70 -13.89 -35.85
N CYS A 643 -24.79 -12.92 -35.79
CA CYS A 643 -25.07 -11.63 -35.16
C CYS A 643 -26.18 -10.87 -35.88
N GLN A 644 -26.20 -10.88 -37.22
CA GLN A 644 -27.28 -10.27 -38.01
C GLN A 644 -28.64 -10.94 -37.73
N ASP A 645 -28.67 -12.27 -37.65
CA ASP A 645 -29.90 -13.02 -37.39
C ASP A 645 -30.42 -12.80 -35.96
N ILE A 646 -29.51 -12.70 -34.97
CA ILE A 646 -29.84 -12.32 -33.59
C ILE A 646 -30.44 -10.91 -33.55
N ILE A 647 -29.76 -9.93 -34.13
CA ILE A 647 -30.23 -8.54 -34.15
C ILE A 647 -31.58 -8.44 -34.88
N SER A 648 -31.75 -9.11 -36.03
CA SER A 648 -33.03 -9.15 -36.74
C SER A 648 -34.16 -9.77 -35.92
N SER A 649 -33.86 -10.76 -35.09
CA SER A 649 -34.85 -11.38 -34.20
C SER A 649 -35.24 -10.43 -33.09
N ILE A 650 -34.26 -9.74 -32.49
CA ILE A 650 -34.47 -8.72 -31.45
C ILE A 650 -35.33 -7.57 -32.00
N THR A 651 -34.98 -7.02 -33.16
CA THR A 651 -35.71 -5.90 -33.76
C THR A 651 -37.13 -6.28 -34.15
N TYR A 652 -37.35 -7.48 -34.67
CA TYR A 652 -38.70 -7.98 -34.96
C TYR A 652 -39.56 -8.12 -33.70
N LEU A 653 -39.00 -8.68 -32.62
CA LEU A 653 -39.71 -8.81 -31.34
C LEU A 653 -40.01 -7.44 -30.73
N ALA A 654 -39.03 -6.54 -30.71
CA ALA A 654 -39.20 -5.19 -30.20
C ALA A 654 -40.29 -4.43 -30.98
N GLU A 655 -40.30 -4.53 -32.31
CA GLU A 655 -41.34 -3.95 -33.17
C GLU A 655 -42.74 -4.48 -32.82
N SER A 656 -42.87 -5.80 -32.59
CA SER A 656 -44.15 -6.41 -32.20
C SER A 656 -44.67 -5.97 -30.81
N MET A 657 -43.78 -5.39 -29.99
CA MET A 657 -44.08 -4.92 -28.64
C MET A 657 -44.02 -3.39 -28.51
N GLU A 658 -43.85 -2.68 -29.64
CA GLU A 658 -43.70 -1.22 -29.70
C GLU A 658 -42.50 -0.69 -28.88
N ILE A 659 -41.43 -1.49 -28.78
CA ILE A 659 -40.19 -1.15 -28.09
C ILE A 659 -39.17 -0.59 -29.09
N THR A 660 -38.53 0.51 -28.74
CA THR A 660 -37.47 1.11 -29.57
C THR A 660 -36.16 0.36 -29.41
N VAL A 661 -35.43 0.14 -30.50
CA VAL A 661 -34.12 -0.53 -30.46
C VAL A 661 -33.00 0.45 -30.77
N LEU A 662 -32.04 0.52 -29.85
CA LEU A 662 -30.79 1.25 -29.97
C LEU A 662 -29.64 0.26 -30.14
N ALA A 663 -28.81 0.44 -31.17
CA ALA A 663 -27.58 -0.35 -31.33
C ALA A 663 -26.39 0.40 -30.72
N GLU A 664 -25.69 -0.25 -29.78
CA GLU A 664 -24.46 0.28 -29.19
C GLU A 664 -23.20 -0.13 -29.95
N TYR A 665 -22.08 0.52 -29.66
CA TYR A 665 -20.77 0.20 -30.24
C TYR A 665 -20.73 0.37 -31.77
N VAL A 666 -21.45 1.36 -32.31
CA VAL A 666 -21.39 1.69 -33.75
C VAL A 666 -20.13 2.51 -34.04
N GLU A 667 -19.10 1.86 -34.57
CA GLU A 667 -17.77 2.46 -34.81
C GLU A 667 -17.52 2.84 -36.27
N THR A 668 -18.31 2.31 -37.22
CA THR A 668 -18.16 2.57 -38.66
C THR A 668 -19.48 2.90 -39.35
N SER A 669 -19.41 3.60 -40.49
CA SER A 669 -20.57 3.86 -41.34
C SER A 669 -21.18 2.56 -41.89
N GLU A 670 -20.35 1.56 -42.17
CA GLU A 670 -20.79 0.25 -42.68
C GLU A 670 -21.63 -0.50 -41.65
N GLN A 671 -21.21 -0.51 -40.38
CA GLN A 671 -22.02 -1.06 -39.27
C GLN A 671 -23.38 -0.34 -39.21
N ALA A 672 -23.39 0.99 -39.23
CA ALA A 672 -24.63 1.77 -39.18
C ALA A 672 -25.60 1.39 -40.32
N GLU A 673 -25.10 1.25 -41.55
CA GLU A 673 -25.94 0.87 -42.70
C GLU A 673 -26.48 -0.55 -42.62
N VAL A 674 -25.71 -1.50 -42.09
CA VAL A 674 -26.20 -2.87 -41.84
C VAL A 674 -27.27 -2.86 -40.75
N LEU A 675 -27.03 -2.17 -39.64
CA LEU A 675 -27.97 -2.10 -38.51
C LEU A 675 -29.29 -1.41 -38.89
N LYS A 676 -29.24 -0.35 -39.72
CA LYS A 676 -30.45 0.26 -40.32
C LYS A 676 -31.26 -0.75 -41.13
N LYS A 677 -30.60 -1.57 -41.97
CA LYS A 677 -31.28 -2.64 -42.74
C LYS A 677 -31.89 -3.71 -41.83
N LEU A 678 -31.29 -3.93 -40.66
CA LEU A 678 -31.81 -4.81 -39.62
C LEU A 678 -32.90 -4.15 -38.75
N ARG A 679 -33.36 -2.94 -39.10
CA ARG A 679 -34.42 -2.18 -38.43
C ARG A 679 -34.07 -1.66 -37.04
N CYS A 680 -32.80 -1.38 -36.75
CA CYS A 680 -32.46 -0.56 -35.58
C CYS A 680 -32.86 0.90 -35.83
N GLN A 681 -33.55 1.54 -34.88
CA GLN A 681 -34.04 2.91 -35.05
C GLN A 681 -33.08 3.96 -34.49
N GLN A 682 -32.25 3.56 -33.52
CA GLN A 682 -31.34 4.47 -32.81
C GLN A 682 -29.94 3.88 -32.74
N PHE A 683 -28.95 4.75 -32.63
CA PHE A 683 -27.54 4.36 -32.66
C PHE A 683 -26.71 5.13 -31.65
N GLN A 684 -25.75 4.44 -31.04
CA GLN A 684 -24.75 5.02 -30.15
C GLN A 684 -23.39 4.39 -30.45
N GLY A 685 -22.37 5.22 -30.63
CA GLY A 685 -21.01 4.72 -30.85
C GLY A 685 -20.06 5.79 -31.37
N TYR A 686 -18.78 5.43 -31.44
CA TYR A 686 -17.71 6.39 -31.76
C TYR A 686 -17.72 6.87 -33.20
N PHE A 687 -18.47 6.20 -34.09
CA PHE A 687 -18.74 6.72 -35.43
C PHE A 687 -19.47 8.07 -35.36
N PHE A 688 -20.41 8.21 -34.43
CA PHE A 688 -21.19 9.43 -34.25
C PHE A 688 -20.51 10.38 -33.28
N SER A 689 -20.24 9.92 -32.06
CA SER A 689 -19.54 10.70 -31.05
C SER A 689 -19.01 9.84 -29.91
N ARG A 690 -17.85 10.23 -29.38
CA ARG A 690 -17.38 9.78 -28.07
C ARG A 690 -18.19 10.47 -26.95
N PRO A 691 -18.10 10.01 -25.69
CA PRO A 691 -18.57 10.78 -24.55
C PRO A 691 -17.91 12.16 -24.48
N LEU A 692 -18.71 13.21 -24.28
CA LEU A 692 -18.27 14.60 -24.37
C LEU A 692 -18.46 15.35 -23.05
N SER A 693 -17.64 16.38 -22.83
CA SER A 693 -17.95 17.38 -21.80
C SER A 693 -19.22 18.15 -22.17
N VAL A 694 -19.85 18.80 -21.19
CA VAL A 694 -21.05 19.64 -21.37
C VAL A 694 -20.90 20.59 -22.56
N SER A 695 -19.79 21.34 -22.61
CA SER A 695 -19.56 22.35 -23.64
C SER A 695 -19.40 21.79 -25.05
N GLN A 696 -18.85 20.58 -25.17
CA GLN A 696 -18.70 19.88 -26.45
C GLN A 696 -20.02 19.27 -26.88
N CYS A 697 -20.75 18.65 -25.95
CA CYS A 697 -22.05 18.03 -26.23
C CYS A 697 -23.07 19.05 -26.77
N VAL A 698 -23.14 20.23 -26.14
CA VAL A 698 -24.00 21.33 -26.60
C VAL A 698 -23.71 21.75 -28.04
N LYS A 699 -22.43 21.78 -28.44
CA LYS A 699 -22.05 22.10 -29.83
C LYS A 699 -22.50 21.04 -30.82
N VAL A 700 -22.36 19.76 -30.48
CA VAL A 700 -22.80 18.65 -31.34
C VAL A 700 -24.31 18.69 -31.52
N ILE A 701 -25.06 18.89 -30.43
CA ILE A 701 -26.52 19.04 -30.49
C ILE A 701 -26.93 20.25 -31.36
N GLY A 702 -26.24 21.38 -31.21
CA GLY A 702 -26.50 22.60 -31.98
C GLY A 702 -26.22 22.46 -33.48
N ASN A 703 -25.10 21.82 -33.85
CA ASN A 703 -24.72 21.64 -35.26
C ASN A 703 -25.71 20.73 -36.01
N CYS A 704 -26.16 19.63 -35.40
CA CYS A 704 -27.17 18.76 -36.01
C CYS A 704 -28.49 19.49 -36.29
N ARG A 705 -28.89 20.46 -35.44
CA ARG A 705 -30.10 21.25 -35.68
C ARG A 705 -29.95 22.23 -36.85
N GLN A 706 -28.76 22.80 -37.05
CA GLN A 706 -28.49 23.72 -38.15
C GLN A 706 -28.43 23.00 -39.51
N GLU A 707 -27.96 21.75 -39.56
CA GLU A 707 -27.94 20.94 -40.80
C GLU A 707 -29.35 20.50 -41.27
N ILE A 708 -30.34 20.43 -40.37
CA ILE A 708 -31.73 20.11 -40.74
C ILE A 708 -32.45 21.32 -41.36
N GLU A 709 -32.03 22.54 -40.99
CA GLU A 709 -32.58 23.79 -41.56
C GLU A 709 -31.84 24.23 -42.85
N GLY A 710 -30.68 23.66 -43.15
CA GLY A 710 -29.88 23.95 -44.34
C GLY A 710 -29.48 22.68 -45.09
N ASP A 711 -30.16 22.40 -46.20
CA ASP A 711 -29.83 21.34 -47.16
C ASP A 711 -28.38 21.49 -47.67
N ASN A 712 -27.42 20.79 -47.04
CA ASN A 712 -26.17 20.24 -47.60
C ASN A 712 -25.31 19.63 -46.48
N GLY A 713 -25.12 18.30 -46.51
CA GLY A 713 -24.36 17.57 -45.51
C GLY A 713 -22.85 17.85 -45.54
N ILE A 714 -22.23 17.90 -44.35
CA ILE A 714 -20.79 17.70 -44.17
C ILE A 714 -20.52 16.91 -42.88
N LEU A 715 -19.85 15.76 -43.05
CA LEU A 715 -19.22 14.95 -42.01
C LEU A 715 -18.38 15.80 -41.04
N ILE A 716 -18.69 15.73 -39.74
CA ILE A 716 -17.83 16.28 -38.68
C ILE A 716 -16.57 15.41 -38.57
N LYS A 717 -15.41 15.98 -38.94
CA LYS A 717 -14.07 15.45 -38.65
C LYS A 717 -13.45 16.19 -37.46
N ASP A 718 -12.88 15.36 -36.58
CA ASP A 718 -11.88 15.57 -35.51
C ASP A 718 -12.27 16.33 -34.23
#